data_AF-L2GWN8-F1
#
_entry.id   AF-L2GWN8-F1
#
_cell.length_a   1.000
_cell.length_b   1.000
_cell.length_c   1.000
_cell.angle_alpha   90.00
_cell.angle_beta   90.00
_cell.angle_gamma   90.00
#
_symmetry.space_group_name_H-M   'P 1'
#
loop_
_entity.id
_entity.type
_entity.pdbx_description
1 polymer ?
#
loop_
_entity_poly.entity_id
_entity_poly.type
_entity_poly.pdbx_seq_one_letter_code
_entity_poly.pdbx_strand_id
1 'polypeptide(L)'
;MFTGNMSDMFTTSEIIKYDNKCTNSDFLALIADKNSTQLRELCFKIMEIKDPFHSLSLLLRIYTNKPFINSLFMERLSSLVREVKGEKYLRIKNLDERVYWLMMRHAEENDVQAMIHCASIIKINGTKLEELKRYFSYSLVYQYYKSICKNIFKEKYRRQEIALVIRLMDSASLCFKNLYPVIKKISKCARQKSIDKSVIECAKLLGCVIKYEPRAVHDHQDYVTSVLSFLCGVLTDIKNYVFLGLEDLNEIVIAVGRICEYEKDNFGLSKLLTGLYANSYDIIYKYNKIRAHLEEDLVCLTVNLQLVRILYRVTYHQGLRAFNYNQFYNDIVNLKYGKPVNLSMRKYRRVLSTFYASKYRLLDMVYDDQCFNTDMLIADISMCSDFYGVLKNLKRLLMKLELDKLIRIGVTAVNTCGDVHCKSGNGDLSNRASEQRNVDKQQEENTDERRVADGSVSKCKRDENAERNLQQAMSGEKNGETMGCTVKMNGSKSKNNETMGCTVKMNGSKSKNNETMGYTVKMNGSKSKNGSDATAVKNDPSFDEKNYVFLIKFALKRCFLDQNDFKANVELYKKFLVDKGPSLVLLATSAFARNMEDLKYTDAHLDLLSFMFVLHLNDRNNRIVRKKEKVVIAAYDALANGEKIIFMKKRVHESRKSEVLRI
;
A
#
# COMPACT_ATOMS: atom_id res chain seq x y z
N MET A 1 32.77 39.07 -4.52
CA MET A 1 31.78 39.52 -5.52
C MET A 1 31.60 38.42 -6.55
N PHE A 2 30.55 37.59 -6.38
CA PHE A 2 30.06 36.67 -7.40
C PHE A 2 28.54 36.85 -7.41
N THR A 3 28.04 37.74 -8.26
CA THR A 3 26.60 37.98 -8.49
C THR A 3 26.14 37.21 -9.73
N GLY A 4 26.59 35.96 -9.86
CA GLY A 4 26.05 35.05 -10.87
C GLY A 4 24.72 34.47 -10.37
N ASN A 5 23.69 34.56 -11.21
CA ASN A 5 22.37 34.02 -10.91
C ASN A 5 22.46 32.50 -10.67
N MET A 6 22.22 32.05 -9.43
CA MET A 6 22.19 30.62 -9.09
C MET A 6 21.19 29.83 -9.95
N SER A 7 20.19 30.48 -10.54
CA SER A 7 19.22 29.86 -11.46
C SER A 7 19.85 29.28 -12.72
N ASP A 8 20.94 29.88 -13.20
CA ASP A 8 21.51 29.56 -14.51
C ASP A 8 22.50 28.38 -14.44
N MET A 9 22.96 28.04 -13.23
CA MET A 9 23.84 26.87 -12.98
C MET A 9 23.12 25.52 -13.01
N PHE A 10 21.79 25.48 -12.99
CA PHE A 10 21.04 24.23 -12.79
C PHE A 10 19.95 24.03 -13.86
N THR A 11 20.35 23.91 -15.14
CA THR A 11 19.43 23.46 -16.21
C THR A 11 19.39 21.94 -16.35
N THR A 12 18.20 21.42 -16.60
CA THR A 12 17.79 20.01 -16.48
C THR A 12 18.47 19.02 -17.44
N SER A 13 19.20 19.47 -18.46
CA SER A 13 19.81 18.59 -19.49
C SER A 13 21.20 18.05 -19.12
N GLU A 14 21.83 18.55 -18.04
CA GLU A 14 23.18 18.13 -17.64
C GLU A 14 23.23 17.09 -16.50
N ILE A 15 22.07 16.64 -16.01
CA ILE A 15 21.90 15.91 -14.75
C ILE A 15 22.63 14.55 -14.68
N ILE A 16 22.89 13.89 -15.82
CA ILE A 16 23.65 12.61 -15.85
C ILE A 16 25.18 12.85 -16.03
N LYS A 17 25.59 14.06 -16.43
CA LYS A 17 27.00 14.49 -16.51
C LYS A 17 27.49 15.14 -15.20
N TYR A 18 26.59 15.59 -14.33
CA TYR A 18 26.95 16.41 -13.15
C TYR A 18 27.37 15.67 -11.89
N ASP A 19 27.33 14.32 -11.85
CA ASP A 19 27.84 13.58 -10.68
C ASP A 19 29.37 13.75 -10.50
N ASN A 20 30.09 14.22 -11.54
CA ASN A 20 31.56 14.37 -11.54
C ASN A 20 32.11 15.74 -12.01
N LYS A 21 31.31 16.70 -12.50
CA LYS A 21 31.86 17.94 -13.11
C LYS A 21 31.90 19.17 -12.22
N CYS A 22 31.01 19.30 -11.23
CA CYS A 22 31.28 20.22 -10.13
C CYS A 22 32.35 19.52 -9.30
N THR A 23 33.59 20.00 -9.38
CA THR A 23 34.64 19.46 -8.52
C THR A 23 34.13 19.60 -7.09
N ASN A 24 34.11 18.52 -6.31
CA ASN A 24 33.60 18.57 -4.93
C ASN A 24 34.24 19.72 -4.14
N SER A 25 35.45 20.16 -4.53
CA SER A 25 36.14 21.34 -4.00
C SER A 25 35.34 22.63 -4.09
N ASP A 26 34.68 22.96 -5.20
CA ASP A 26 34.02 24.27 -5.35
C ASP A 26 32.76 24.37 -4.48
N PHE A 27 31.97 23.30 -4.45
CA PHE A 27 30.78 23.20 -3.59
C PHE A 27 31.16 23.16 -2.10
N LEU A 28 32.23 22.46 -1.74
CA LEU A 28 32.72 22.40 -0.35
C LEU A 28 33.33 23.74 0.09
N ALA A 29 34.06 24.43 -0.79
CA ALA A 29 34.57 25.77 -0.53
C ALA A 29 33.44 26.77 -0.27
N LEU A 30 32.31 26.67 -0.99
CA LEU A 30 31.12 27.49 -0.75
C LEU A 30 30.54 27.29 0.67
N ILE A 31 30.75 26.13 1.28
CA ILE A 31 30.17 25.75 2.58
C ILE A 31 31.10 26.10 3.74
N ALA A 32 32.42 25.97 3.56
CA ALA A 32 33.42 26.03 4.63
C ALA A 32 33.31 27.30 5.50
N ASP A 33 33.10 28.46 4.87
CA ASP A 33 33.12 29.75 5.55
C ASP A 33 31.75 30.21 6.09
N LYS A 34 30.67 29.46 5.82
CA LYS A 34 29.31 29.86 6.22
C LYS A 34 29.06 29.65 7.71
N ASN A 35 28.39 30.60 8.35
CA ASN A 35 27.82 30.40 9.70
C ASN A 35 26.52 29.56 9.64
N SER A 36 25.96 29.16 10.79
CA SER A 36 24.78 28.29 10.86
C SER A 36 23.56 28.86 10.11
N THR A 37 23.32 30.16 10.22
CA THR A 37 22.20 30.85 9.53
C THR A 37 22.39 30.84 8.02
N GLN A 38 23.57 31.24 7.54
CA GLN A 38 23.92 31.26 6.11
C GLN A 38 23.90 29.85 5.50
N LEU A 39 24.31 28.86 6.29
CA LEU A 39 24.27 27.46 5.88
C LEU A 39 22.81 26.99 5.76
N ARG A 40 21.96 27.31 6.72
CA ARG A 40 20.52 27.00 6.66
C ARG A 40 19.85 27.62 5.43
N GLU A 41 20.11 28.90 5.16
CA GLU A 41 19.60 29.59 3.96
C GLU A 41 20.07 28.92 2.68
N LEU A 42 21.36 28.55 2.59
CA LEU A 42 21.89 27.80 1.46
C LEU A 42 21.16 26.47 1.29
N CYS A 43 20.98 25.70 2.37
CA CYS A 43 20.30 24.42 2.30
C CYS A 43 18.82 24.56 1.91
N PHE A 44 18.14 25.63 2.31
CA PHE A 44 16.78 25.91 1.82
C PHE A 44 16.75 26.21 0.32
N LYS A 45 17.72 26.98 -0.20
CA LYS A 45 17.86 27.18 -1.65
C LYS A 45 18.12 25.87 -2.39
N ILE A 46 18.91 24.96 -1.81
CA ILE A 46 19.12 23.62 -2.37
C ILE A 46 17.81 22.82 -2.37
N MET A 47 16.98 22.91 -1.32
CA MET A 47 15.65 22.28 -1.25
C MET A 47 14.65 22.80 -2.30
N GLU A 48 14.86 24.01 -2.81
CA GLU A 48 14.00 24.65 -3.82
C GLU A 48 14.35 24.22 -5.26
N ILE A 49 15.44 23.46 -5.45
CA ILE A 49 15.78 22.85 -6.74
C ILE A 49 14.64 21.93 -7.19
N LYS A 50 14.15 22.15 -8.42
CA LYS A 50 12.99 21.45 -9.01
C LYS A 50 13.12 19.92 -9.07
N ASP A 51 14.34 19.40 -9.23
CA ASP A 51 14.60 17.97 -9.17
C ASP A 51 14.84 17.52 -7.71
N PRO A 52 13.92 16.76 -7.10
CA PRO A 52 14.02 16.33 -5.71
C PRO A 52 15.23 15.40 -5.48
N PHE A 53 15.65 14.63 -6.49
CA PHE A 53 16.84 13.78 -6.37
C PHE A 53 18.11 14.60 -6.33
N HIS A 54 18.22 15.58 -7.21
CA HIS A 54 19.37 16.46 -7.24
C HIS A 54 19.48 17.26 -5.93
N SER A 55 18.37 17.87 -5.52
CA SER A 55 18.25 18.58 -4.25
C SER A 55 18.73 17.74 -3.06
N LEU A 56 18.18 16.53 -2.89
CA LEU A 56 18.54 15.66 -1.78
C LEU A 56 19.97 15.16 -1.88
N SER A 57 20.46 14.86 -3.09
CA SER A 57 21.86 14.45 -3.30
C SER A 57 22.85 15.52 -2.86
N LEU A 58 22.58 16.80 -3.17
CA LEU A 58 23.41 17.92 -2.74
C LEU A 58 23.37 18.12 -1.23
N LEU A 59 22.18 18.07 -0.61
CA LEU A 59 22.05 18.17 0.84
C LEU A 59 22.85 17.09 1.57
N LEU A 60 22.82 15.85 1.08
CA LEU A 60 23.53 14.72 1.67
C LEU A 60 25.06 14.78 1.49
N ARG A 61 25.58 15.74 0.71
CA ARG A 61 27.03 16.01 0.59
C ARG A 61 27.53 17.04 1.60
N ILE A 62 26.63 17.75 2.26
CA ILE A 62 27.00 18.77 3.25
C ILE A 62 27.59 18.06 4.47
N TYR A 63 28.86 18.33 4.73
CA TYR A 63 29.61 17.79 5.86
C TYR A 63 30.26 18.95 6.62
N THR A 64 29.68 19.30 7.77
CA THR A 64 30.17 20.35 8.65
C THR A 64 29.92 19.97 10.10
N ASN A 65 30.61 20.62 11.03
CA ASN A 65 30.38 20.39 12.46
C ASN A 65 29.39 21.39 13.05
N LYS A 66 28.93 22.37 12.26
CA LYS A 66 27.99 23.38 12.72
C LYS A 66 26.56 22.83 12.69
N PRO A 67 25.79 22.95 13.80
CA PRO A 67 24.36 22.66 13.77
C PRO A 67 23.65 23.79 13.00
N PHE A 68 22.69 23.43 12.15
CA PHE A 68 21.92 24.37 11.33
C PHE A 68 20.46 23.95 11.10
N ILE A 69 20.07 22.74 11.51
CA ILE A 69 18.78 22.14 11.23
C ILE A 69 17.80 22.47 12.37
N ASN A 70 16.73 23.17 12.01
CA ASN A 70 15.59 23.45 12.89
C ASN A 70 14.35 22.64 12.47
N SER A 71 13.24 22.83 13.18
CA SER A 71 11.95 22.17 12.90
C SER A 71 11.46 22.33 11.44
N LEU A 72 11.46 23.57 10.92
CA LEU A 72 11.06 23.86 9.54
C LEU A 72 11.94 23.12 8.51
N PHE A 73 13.25 23.03 8.76
CA PHE A 73 14.16 22.28 7.90
C PHE A 73 13.82 20.78 7.90
N MET A 74 13.54 20.20 9.08
CA MET A 74 13.14 18.79 9.19
C MET A 74 11.84 18.49 8.46
N GLU A 75 10.87 19.42 8.47
CA GLU A 75 9.62 19.27 7.71
C GLU A 75 9.87 19.26 6.20
N ARG A 76 10.66 20.21 5.68
CA ARG A 76 11.01 20.25 4.25
C ARG A 76 11.83 19.02 3.84
N LEU A 77 12.82 18.64 4.64
CA LEU A 77 13.61 17.42 4.42
C LEU A 77 12.70 16.18 4.41
N SER A 78 11.73 16.11 5.31
CA SER A 78 10.75 15.01 5.37
C SER A 78 9.88 14.93 4.11
N SER A 79 9.50 16.06 3.53
CA SER A 79 8.77 16.12 2.27
C SER A 79 9.65 15.64 1.12
N LEU A 80 10.87 16.15 1.03
CA LEU A 80 11.83 15.83 -0.02
C LEU A 80 12.22 14.33 -0.02
N VAL A 81 12.50 13.76 1.16
CA VAL A 81 12.81 12.33 1.30
C VAL A 81 11.61 11.46 0.90
N ARG A 82 10.38 11.91 1.17
CA ARG A 82 9.16 11.20 0.75
C ARG A 82 9.01 11.20 -0.76
N GLU A 83 9.22 12.33 -1.41
CA GLU A 83 9.17 12.46 -2.86
C GLU A 83 10.19 11.53 -3.52
N VAL A 84 11.45 11.58 -3.07
CA VAL A 84 12.52 10.69 -3.53
C VAL A 84 12.22 9.21 -3.28
N LYS A 85 11.58 8.85 -2.16
CA LYS A 85 11.20 7.45 -1.87
C LYS A 85 9.97 6.97 -2.65
N GLY A 86 9.09 7.88 -3.03
CA GLY A 86 7.96 7.59 -3.92
C GLY A 86 8.44 7.15 -5.30
N GLU A 87 9.60 7.67 -5.70
CA GLU A 87 10.25 7.38 -6.97
C GLU A 87 11.03 6.05 -6.90
N LYS A 88 10.50 5.01 -7.55
CA LYS A 88 10.97 3.63 -7.37
C LYS A 88 12.33 3.32 -8.03
N TYR A 89 12.80 4.14 -8.96
CA TYR A 89 13.93 3.84 -9.85
C TYR A 89 15.24 4.49 -9.48
N LEU A 90 15.14 5.75 -9.09
CA LEU A 90 16.29 6.51 -8.67
C LEU A 90 16.50 6.17 -7.19
N ARG A 91 17.66 5.59 -6.91
CA ARG A 91 18.05 5.20 -5.56
C ARG A 91 19.33 5.90 -5.20
N ILE A 92 19.24 6.81 -4.26
CA ILE A 92 20.42 7.30 -3.56
C ILE A 92 20.94 6.14 -2.71
N LYS A 93 22.18 5.70 -2.96
CA LYS A 93 22.80 4.61 -2.20
C LYS A 93 22.87 5.01 -0.73
N ASN A 94 22.42 4.10 0.15
CA ASN A 94 22.38 4.31 1.60
C ASN A 94 21.60 5.57 2.01
N LEU A 95 20.54 5.93 1.27
CA LEU A 95 19.72 7.11 1.54
C LEU A 95 19.32 7.24 3.01
N ASP A 96 18.73 6.19 3.58
CA ASP A 96 18.24 6.18 4.97
C ASP A 96 19.35 6.47 5.98
N GLU A 97 20.56 5.97 5.72
CA GLU A 97 21.72 6.21 6.58
C GLU A 97 22.28 7.61 6.43
N ARG A 98 22.35 8.14 5.21
CA ARG A 98 22.84 9.50 4.98
C ARG A 98 21.88 10.54 5.55
N VAL A 99 20.57 10.35 5.38
CA VAL A 99 19.55 11.22 5.99
C VAL A 99 19.64 11.15 7.51
N TYR A 100 19.78 9.96 8.09
CA TYR A 100 19.99 9.79 9.53
C TYR A 100 21.18 10.62 10.04
N TRP A 101 22.34 10.50 9.40
CA TRP A 101 23.54 11.24 9.82
C TRP A 101 23.43 12.75 9.61
N LEU A 102 22.77 13.19 8.53
CA LEU A 102 22.48 14.61 8.33
C LEU A 102 21.64 15.16 9.48
N MET A 103 20.60 14.43 9.89
CA MET A 103 19.75 14.84 11.01
C MET A 103 20.52 14.88 12.33
N MET A 104 21.22 13.80 12.66
CA MET A 104 21.87 13.64 13.97
C MET A 104 23.06 14.58 14.18
N ARG A 105 23.76 14.98 13.11
CA ARG A 105 24.93 15.87 13.22
C ARG A 105 24.58 17.34 13.30
N HIS A 106 23.45 17.74 12.70
CA HIS A 106 23.20 19.15 12.43
C HIS A 106 21.94 19.70 13.10
N ALA A 107 21.17 18.90 13.82
CA ALA A 107 20.02 19.38 14.59
C ALA A 107 20.49 20.39 15.66
N GLU A 108 19.93 21.61 15.62
CA GLU A 108 20.18 22.66 16.62
C GLU A 108 19.29 22.50 17.85
N GLU A 109 18.10 21.93 17.68
CA GLU A 109 17.02 21.95 18.66
C GLU A 109 16.64 20.53 19.13
N ASN A 110 16.17 20.45 20.37
CA ASN A 110 15.47 19.29 20.94
C ASN A 110 14.02 19.17 20.44
N ASP A 111 13.70 19.62 19.21
CA ASP A 111 12.35 19.40 18.64
C ASP A 111 12.18 17.92 18.27
N VAL A 112 11.86 17.15 19.30
CA VAL A 112 11.65 15.71 19.24
C VAL A 112 10.53 15.37 18.25
N GLN A 113 9.52 16.22 18.11
CA GLN A 113 8.41 15.98 17.18
C GLN A 113 8.88 16.07 15.73
N ALA A 114 9.53 17.17 15.35
CA ALA A 114 10.03 17.34 13.98
C ALA A 114 11.08 16.27 13.61
N MET A 115 11.98 15.95 14.55
CA MET A 115 12.99 14.91 14.35
C MET A 115 12.36 13.52 14.21
N ILE A 116 11.43 13.13 15.08
CA ILE A 116 10.75 11.83 14.98
C ILE A 116 9.91 11.76 13.70
N HIS A 117 9.25 12.86 13.31
CA HIS A 117 8.51 12.91 12.06
C HIS A 117 9.42 12.64 10.85
N CYS A 118 10.62 13.22 10.82
CA CYS A 118 11.59 12.96 9.75
C CYS A 118 12.17 11.54 9.82
N ALA A 119 12.59 11.12 11.02
CA ALA A 119 13.19 9.82 11.28
C ALA A 119 12.21 8.66 10.95
N SER A 120 10.91 8.87 11.14
CA SER A 120 9.87 7.86 10.82
C SER A 120 9.78 7.52 9.33
N ILE A 121 10.35 8.34 8.44
CA ILE A 121 10.32 8.12 6.99
C ILE A 121 11.45 7.19 6.56
N ILE A 122 12.53 7.09 7.34
CA ILE A 122 13.71 6.29 7.05
C ILE A 122 13.69 4.95 7.79
N LYS A 123 14.40 3.94 7.27
CA LYS A 123 14.56 2.67 7.98
C LYS A 123 15.60 2.83 9.09
N ILE A 124 15.13 2.69 10.32
CA ILE A 124 15.96 2.73 11.54
C ILE A 124 16.16 1.30 12.03
N ASN A 125 17.41 0.84 11.96
CA ASN A 125 17.85 -0.46 12.52
C ASN A 125 18.02 -0.38 14.05
N GLY A 126 18.39 -1.49 14.69
CA GLY A 126 18.53 -1.55 16.16
C GLY A 126 19.57 -0.58 16.71
N THR A 127 20.76 -0.51 16.09
CA THR A 127 21.85 0.37 16.58
C THR A 127 21.45 1.84 16.57
N LYS A 128 20.86 2.32 15.45
CA LYS A 128 20.38 3.70 15.33
C LYS A 128 19.19 4.00 16.24
N LEU A 129 18.37 3.00 16.56
CA LEU A 129 17.28 3.17 17.52
C LEU A 129 17.85 3.44 18.92
N GLU A 130 18.87 2.68 19.34
CA GLU A 130 19.54 2.89 20.63
C GLU A 130 20.29 4.23 20.67
N GLU A 131 20.91 4.65 19.57
CA GLU A 131 21.48 6.01 19.45
C GLU A 131 20.40 7.09 19.60
N LEU A 132 19.22 6.92 18.98
CA LEU A 132 18.10 7.85 19.17
C LEU A 132 17.54 7.84 20.60
N LYS A 133 17.50 6.68 21.26
CA LYS A 133 17.09 6.58 22.67
C LYS A 133 18.07 7.30 23.60
N ARG A 134 19.36 7.30 23.29
CA ARG A 134 20.39 8.07 24.03
C ARG A 134 20.30 9.57 23.74
N TYR A 135 19.97 9.92 22.50
CA TYR A 135 19.86 11.30 22.06
C TYR A 135 18.61 11.99 22.65
N PHE A 136 17.45 11.34 22.60
CA PHE A 136 16.22 11.89 23.17
C PHE A 136 16.10 11.54 24.65
N SER A 137 15.74 12.52 25.49
CA SER A 137 15.37 12.20 26.85
C SER A 137 14.05 11.41 26.88
N TYR A 138 13.99 10.42 27.76
CA TYR A 138 12.80 9.59 27.95
C TYR A 138 11.53 10.44 28.16
N SER A 139 11.65 11.50 28.97
CA SER A 139 10.52 12.39 29.29
C SER A 139 9.96 13.10 28.05
N LEU A 140 10.81 13.53 27.12
CA LEU A 140 10.35 14.18 25.88
C LEU A 140 9.61 13.20 24.96
N VAL A 141 10.15 11.98 24.79
CA VAL A 141 9.49 10.92 23.99
C VAL A 141 8.14 10.57 24.60
N TYR A 142 8.07 10.44 25.93
CA TYR A 142 6.83 10.16 26.64
C TYR A 142 5.79 11.29 26.49
N GLN A 143 6.19 12.56 26.65
CA GLN A 143 5.27 13.69 26.46
C GLN A 143 4.74 13.74 25.04
N TYR A 144 5.58 13.45 24.05
CA TYR A 144 5.13 13.38 22.67
C TYR A 144 4.16 12.21 22.42
N TYR A 145 4.44 11.02 22.94
CA TYR A 145 3.50 9.89 22.90
C TYR A 145 2.14 10.25 23.52
N LYS A 146 2.16 10.87 24.71
CA LYS A 146 0.96 11.34 25.40
C LYS A 146 0.20 12.39 24.57
N SER A 147 0.92 13.29 23.90
CA SER A 147 0.35 14.26 22.97
C SER A 147 -0.35 13.57 21.79
N ILE A 148 0.30 12.58 21.17
CA ILE A 148 -0.29 11.74 20.11
C ILE A 148 -1.59 11.12 20.61
N CYS A 149 -1.59 10.43 21.75
CA CYS A 149 -2.81 9.80 22.29
C CYS A 149 -3.95 10.80 22.54
N LYS A 150 -3.63 12.03 22.98
CA LYS A 150 -4.60 13.09 23.23
C LYS A 150 -5.17 13.69 21.93
N ASN A 151 -4.31 13.84 20.91
CA ASN A 151 -4.64 14.56 19.68
C ASN A 151 -4.94 13.64 18.48
N ILE A 152 -4.88 12.32 18.64
CA ILE A 152 -5.04 11.35 17.53
C ILE A 152 -6.36 11.50 16.75
N PHE A 153 -7.38 12.10 17.36
CA PHE A 153 -8.68 12.35 16.72
C PHE A 153 -8.79 13.70 16.02
N LYS A 154 -7.82 14.60 16.23
CA LYS A 154 -7.79 15.96 15.67
C LYS A 154 -6.72 16.11 14.61
N GLU A 155 -5.59 15.44 14.81
CA GLU A 155 -4.41 15.50 13.96
C GLU A 155 -4.18 14.16 13.24
N LYS A 156 -3.55 14.21 12.06
CA LYS A 156 -3.22 13.00 11.29
C LYS A 156 -1.81 12.54 11.62
N TYR A 157 -1.72 11.45 12.38
CA TYR A 157 -0.44 10.79 12.63
C TYR A 157 -0.21 9.62 11.68
N ARG A 158 1.03 9.49 11.21
CA ARG A 158 1.45 8.38 10.36
C ARG A 158 1.74 7.16 11.22
N ARG A 159 1.45 5.97 10.70
CA ARG A 159 1.74 4.72 11.41
C ARG A 159 3.22 4.59 11.77
N GLN A 160 4.12 4.99 10.88
CA GLN A 160 5.57 4.90 11.09
C GLN A 160 6.04 5.82 12.23
N GLU A 161 5.38 6.96 12.40
CA GLU A 161 5.67 7.94 13.45
C GLU A 161 5.24 7.39 14.81
N ILE A 162 3.99 6.95 14.93
CA ILE A 162 3.47 6.26 16.12
C ILE A 162 4.36 5.06 16.49
N ALA A 163 4.72 4.25 15.48
CA ALA A 163 5.59 3.10 15.64
C ALA A 163 6.97 3.47 16.20
N LEU A 164 7.58 4.53 15.69
CA LEU A 164 8.90 4.98 16.13
C LEU A 164 8.83 5.49 17.58
N VAL A 165 7.81 6.29 17.92
CA VAL A 165 7.61 6.79 19.29
C VAL A 165 7.46 5.64 20.29
N ILE A 166 6.64 4.63 19.97
CA ILE A 166 6.47 3.45 20.84
C ILE A 166 7.80 2.70 21.02
N ARG A 167 8.56 2.49 19.93
CA ARG A 167 9.88 1.84 19.97
C ARG A 167 10.92 2.61 20.76
N LEU A 168 10.86 3.94 20.76
CA LEU A 168 11.75 4.81 21.54
C LEU A 168 11.37 4.80 23.03
N MET A 169 10.08 4.68 23.35
CA MET A 169 9.61 4.70 24.74
C MET A 169 9.90 3.39 25.50
N ASP A 170 9.81 2.22 24.87
CA ASP A 170 10.21 0.92 25.47
C ASP A 170 9.65 0.68 26.89
N SER A 171 8.37 1.02 27.10
CA SER A 171 7.69 0.89 28.40
C SER A 171 6.25 0.43 28.22
N ALA A 172 6.00 -0.85 28.55
CA ALA A 172 4.71 -1.50 28.41
C ALA A 172 3.60 -0.83 29.24
N SER A 173 3.88 -0.49 30.50
CA SER A 173 2.90 0.10 31.43
C SER A 173 2.45 1.49 30.98
N LEU A 174 3.38 2.33 30.51
CA LEU A 174 3.10 3.68 30.04
C LEU A 174 2.46 3.70 28.65
N CYS A 175 2.82 2.74 27.78
CA CYS A 175 2.11 2.45 26.53
C CYS A 175 0.62 2.25 26.80
N PHE A 176 0.29 1.30 27.67
CA PHE A 176 -1.10 0.93 27.94
C PHE A 176 -1.88 2.03 28.64
N LYS A 177 -1.29 2.69 29.65
CA LYS A 177 -1.94 3.76 30.42
C LYS A 177 -2.46 4.89 29.52
N ASN A 178 -1.70 5.31 28.53
CA ASN A 178 -2.11 6.38 27.60
C ASN A 178 -2.97 5.86 26.43
N LEU A 179 -2.84 4.58 26.09
CA LEU A 179 -3.66 3.92 25.08
C LEU A 179 -5.11 3.71 25.58
N TYR A 180 -5.29 3.39 26.86
CA TYR A 180 -6.58 3.01 27.44
C TYR A 180 -7.73 4.04 27.21
N PRO A 181 -7.53 5.36 27.36
CA PRO A 181 -8.55 6.35 27.02
C PRO A 181 -8.95 6.36 25.54
N VAL A 182 -8.00 6.13 24.63
CA VAL A 182 -8.24 6.05 23.18
C VAL A 182 -9.10 4.82 22.90
N ILE A 183 -8.74 3.69 23.48
CA ILE A 183 -9.46 2.44 23.26
C ILE A 183 -10.86 2.45 23.92
N LYS A 184 -11.05 3.11 25.08
CA LYS A 184 -12.39 3.32 25.66
C LYS A 184 -13.38 3.95 24.68
N LYS A 185 -12.88 4.74 23.72
CA LYS A 185 -13.67 5.30 22.63
C LYS A 185 -14.16 4.22 21.66
N ILE A 186 -13.34 3.23 21.30
CA ILE A 186 -13.79 2.06 20.51
C ILE A 186 -14.97 1.37 21.21
N SER A 187 -14.85 1.08 22.51
CA SER A 187 -15.95 0.45 23.26
C SER A 187 -17.20 1.34 23.34
N LYS A 188 -17.06 2.66 23.24
CA LYS A 188 -18.20 3.57 23.14
C LYS A 188 -18.85 3.49 21.75
N CYS A 189 -18.07 3.53 20.68
CA CYS A 189 -18.55 3.37 19.31
C CYS A 189 -19.27 2.03 19.13
N ALA A 190 -18.70 0.94 19.66
CA ALA A 190 -19.31 -0.39 19.64
C ALA A 190 -20.68 -0.42 20.32
N ARG A 191 -20.82 0.21 21.49
CA ARG A 191 -22.10 0.30 22.21
C ARG A 191 -23.13 1.17 21.50
N GLN A 192 -22.70 2.24 20.85
CA GLN A 192 -23.58 3.18 20.15
C GLN A 192 -23.95 2.72 18.74
N LYS A 193 -23.34 1.63 18.24
CA LYS A 193 -23.48 1.17 16.84
C LYS A 193 -23.22 2.28 15.81
N SER A 194 -22.38 3.25 16.18
CA SER A 194 -21.98 4.35 15.33
C SER A 194 -20.51 4.21 14.97
N ILE A 195 -20.22 4.30 13.68
CA ILE A 195 -18.86 4.25 13.16
C ILE A 195 -18.50 5.63 12.65
N ASP A 196 -17.45 6.19 13.22
CA ASP A 196 -16.84 7.42 12.76
C ASP A 196 -15.35 7.18 12.46
N LYS A 197 -14.68 8.22 11.93
CA LYS A 197 -13.26 8.14 11.63
C LYS A 197 -12.37 7.93 12.85
N SER A 198 -12.90 8.07 14.07
CA SER A 198 -12.13 7.83 15.28
C SER A 198 -11.79 6.35 15.48
N VAL A 199 -12.62 5.44 14.98
CA VAL A 199 -12.34 3.99 15.02
C VAL A 199 -11.05 3.66 14.27
N ILE A 200 -10.81 4.32 13.13
CA ILE A 200 -9.62 4.14 12.29
C ILE A 200 -8.36 4.52 13.06
N GLU A 201 -8.39 5.68 13.71
CA GLU A 201 -7.25 6.20 14.47
C GLU A 201 -6.97 5.35 15.72
N CYS A 202 -8.02 4.85 16.38
CA CYS A 202 -7.84 3.90 17.47
C CYS A 202 -7.23 2.57 16.99
N ALA A 203 -7.73 2.03 15.87
CA ALA A 203 -7.22 0.80 15.28
C ALA A 203 -5.74 0.94 14.87
N LYS A 204 -5.38 2.08 14.27
CA LYS A 204 -3.99 2.41 13.90
C LYS A 204 -3.07 2.42 15.12
N LEU A 205 -3.46 3.10 16.21
CA LEU A 205 -2.68 3.18 17.44
C LEU A 205 -2.56 1.80 18.11
N LEU A 206 -3.67 1.08 18.28
CA LEU A 206 -3.69 -0.26 18.87
C LEU A 206 -2.82 -1.23 18.08
N GLY A 207 -2.95 -1.23 16.74
CA GLY A 207 -2.13 -2.06 15.85
C GLY A 207 -0.63 -1.76 15.96
N CYS A 208 -0.25 -0.51 16.22
CA CYS A 208 1.14 -0.15 16.51
C CYS A 208 1.59 -0.67 17.88
N VAL A 209 0.80 -0.48 18.94
CA VAL A 209 1.15 -0.96 20.28
C VAL A 209 1.33 -2.48 20.27
N ILE A 210 0.38 -3.23 19.73
CA ILE A 210 0.47 -4.71 19.65
C ILE A 210 1.71 -5.16 18.87
N LYS A 211 2.07 -4.46 17.79
CA LYS A 211 3.22 -4.84 16.96
C LYS A 211 4.56 -4.57 17.64
N TYR A 212 4.70 -3.43 18.33
CA TYR A 212 6.00 -2.93 18.79
C TYR A 212 6.20 -3.02 20.30
N GLU A 213 5.13 -3.12 21.09
CA GLU A 213 5.17 -3.31 22.53
C GLU A 213 4.03 -4.25 22.97
N PRO A 214 4.04 -5.54 22.57
CA PRO A 214 2.97 -6.50 22.86
C PRO A 214 2.78 -6.76 24.35
N ARG A 215 3.82 -6.55 25.18
CA ARG A 215 3.73 -6.69 26.65
C ARG A 215 2.70 -5.71 27.25
N ALA A 216 2.45 -4.58 26.58
CA ALA A 216 1.47 -3.59 27.05
C ALA A 216 0.03 -4.12 27.11
N VAL A 217 -0.30 -5.18 26.37
CA VAL A 217 -1.66 -5.73 26.31
C VAL A 217 -1.79 -7.14 26.89
N HIS A 218 -0.70 -7.68 27.46
CA HIS A 218 -0.65 -9.06 27.96
C HIS A 218 -1.74 -9.36 28.99
N ASP A 219 -1.98 -8.45 29.92
CA ASP A 219 -2.97 -8.64 31.00
C ASP A 219 -4.39 -8.21 30.57
N HIS A 220 -4.58 -7.95 29.28
CA HIS A 220 -5.80 -7.39 28.70
C HIS A 220 -6.26 -8.15 27.44
N GLN A 221 -5.96 -9.45 27.35
CA GLN A 221 -6.30 -10.31 26.20
C GLN A 221 -7.81 -10.36 25.90
N ASP A 222 -8.67 -10.53 26.91
CA ASP A 222 -10.13 -10.53 26.72
C ASP A 222 -10.61 -9.25 26.03
N TYR A 223 -9.98 -8.15 26.40
CA TYR A 223 -10.29 -6.84 25.87
C TYR A 223 -9.82 -6.72 24.40
N VAL A 224 -8.59 -7.13 24.11
CA VAL A 224 -8.05 -7.17 22.73
C VAL A 224 -8.92 -8.06 21.83
N THR A 225 -9.37 -9.19 22.36
CA THR A 225 -10.29 -10.13 21.71
C THR A 225 -11.65 -9.49 21.39
N SER A 226 -12.22 -8.74 22.34
CA SER A 226 -13.46 -7.98 22.12
C SER A 226 -13.30 -6.93 21.01
N VAL A 227 -12.18 -6.20 21.00
CA VAL A 227 -11.88 -5.24 19.93
C VAL A 227 -11.68 -5.93 18.59
N LEU A 228 -11.01 -7.09 18.55
CA LEU A 228 -10.87 -7.88 17.32
C LEU A 228 -12.24 -8.22 16.72
N SER A 229 -13.14 -8.78 17.54
CA SER A 229 -14.49 -9.13 17.09
C SER A 229 -15.25 -7.90 16.58
N PHE A 230 -15.14 -6.76 17.27
CA PHE A 230 -15.75 -5.51 16.83
C PHE A 230 -15.20 -5.03 15.50
N LEU A 231 -13.88 -4.95 15.35
CA LEU A 231 -13.24 -4.49 14.11
C LEU A 231 -13.56 -5.41 12.93
N CYS A 232 -13.58 -6.73 13.13
CA CYS A 232 -14.06 -7.65 12.10
C CYS A 232 -15.52 -7.38 11.73
N GLY A 233 -16.38 -7.14 12.72
CA GLY A 233 -17.77 -6.71 12.51
C GLY A 233 -17.90 -5.47 11.63
N VAL A 234 -17.04 -4.47 11.87
CA VAL A 234 -16.96 -3.25 11.04
C VAL A 234 -16.62 -3.59 9.58
N LEU A 235 -15.65 -4.48 9.36
CA LEU A 235 -15.21 -4.90 8.02
C LEU A 235 -16.25 -5.78 7.31
N THR A 236 -17.08 -6.52 8.04
CA THR A 236 -18.09 -7.41 7.45
C THR A 236 -19.42 -6.72 7.15
N ASP A 237 -19.73 -5.60 7.80
CA ASP A 237 -20.99 -4.88 7.57
C ASP A 237 -20.85 -3.84 6.43
N ILE A 238 -21.52 -4.12 5.32
CA ILE A 238 -21.50 -3.30 4.10
C ILE A 238 -21.95 -1.85 4.34
N LYS A 239 -22.80 -1.59 5.33
CA LYS A 239 -23.31 -0.24 5.61
C LYS A 239 -22.19 0.73 6.00
N ASN A 240 -21.07 0.21 6.50
CA ASN A 240 -19.93 1.03 6.92
C ASN A 240 -19.11 1.57 5.74
N TYR A 241 -19.23 0.95 4.57
CA TYR A 241 -18.47 1.29 3.37
C TYR A 241 -18.96 2.59 2.70
N VAL A 242 -20.17 3.03 3.07
CA VAL A 242 -20.71 4.35 2.71
C VAL A 242 -19.85 5.48 3.29
N PHE A 243 -19.25 5.27 4.47
CA PHE A 243 -18.52 6.30 5.22
C PHE A 243 -17.01 6.06 5.27
N LEU A 244 -16.58 4.81 5.09
CA LEU A 244 -15.18 4.39 5.17
C LEU A 244 -14.62 4.11 3.78
N GLY A 245 -13.56 4.84 3.41
CA GLY A 245 -12.84 4.58 2.17
C GLY A 245 -11.94 3.34 2.27
N LEU A 246 -11.48 2.83 1.12
CA LEU A 246 -10.55 1.70 1.07
C LEU A 246 -9.26 1.94 1.90
N GLU A 247 -8.76 3.17 1.95
CA GLU A 247 -7.60 3.53 2.76
C GLU A 247 -7.86 3.41 4.27
N ASP A 248 -9.04 3.85 4.71
CA ASP A 248 -9.49 3.75 6.10
C ASP A 248 -9.66 2.29 6.54
N LEU A 249 -10.29 1.49 5.67
CA LEU A 249 -10.51 0.06 5.89
C LEU A 249 -9.20 -0.72 5.93
N ASN A 250 -8.22 -0.36 5.09
CA ASN A 250 -6.89 -0.97 5.12
C ASN A 250 -6.17 -0.74 6.46
N GLU A 251 -6.37 0.40 7.13
CA GLU A 251 -5.83 0.63 8.47
C GLU A 251 -6.45 -0.33 9.50
N ILE A 252 -7.76 -0.57 9.42
CA ILE A 252 -8.48 -1.52 10.27
C ILE A 252 -8.01 -2.96 9.99
N VAL A 253 -7.92 -3.37 8.72
CA VAL A 253 -7.42 -4.70 8.32
C VAL A 253 -6.00 -4.93 8.85
N ILE A 254 -5.14 -3.92 8.80
CA ILE A 254 -3.78 -4.03 9.31
C ILE A 254 -3.79 -4.19 10.83
N ALA A 255 -4.63 -3.46 11.56
CA ALA A 255 -4.80 -3.64 13.00
C ALA A 255 -5.29 -5.05 13.33
N VAL A 256 -6.33 -5.54 12.66
CA VAL A 256 -6.85 -6.92 12.79
C VAL A 256 -5.76 -7.94 12.54
N GLY A 257 -4.96 -7.76 11.48
CA GLY A 257 -3.83 -8.64 11.18
C GLY A 257 -2.74 -8.65 12.25
N ARG A 258 -2.53 -7.54 12.97
CA ARG A 258 -1.59 -7.48 14.11
C ARG A 258 -2.16 -8.16 15.35
N ILE A 259 -3.44 -7.96 15.63
CA ILE A 259 -4.11 -8.63 16.73
C ILE A 259 -4.11 -10.16 16.50
N CYS A 260 -4.49 -10.62 15.30
CA CYS A 260 -4.53 -12.04 14.98
C CYS A 260 -3.14 -12.70 15.06
N GLU A 261 -2.07 -12.01 14.64
CA GLU A 261 -0.70 -12.54 14.76
C GLU A 261 -0.21 -12.58 16.21
N TYR A 262 -0.65 -11.65 17.05
CA TYR A 262 -0.37 -11.65 18.50
C TYR A 262 -1.09 -12.81 19.20
N GLU A 263 -2.35 -13.07 18.84
CA GLU A 263 -3.20 -14.11 19.42
C GLU A 263 -3.03 -15.50 18.77
N LYS A 264 -2.07 -15.68 17.84
CA LYS A 264 -2.00 -16.90 17.02
C LYS A 264 -1.77 -18.17 17.84
N ASP A 265 -1.08 -18.05 18.97
CA ASP A 265 -0.74 -19.16 19.86
C ASP A 265 -1.81 -19.37 20.96
N ASN A 266 -2.84 -18.51 21.00
CA ASN A 266 -3.94 -18.60 21.94
C ASN A 266 -5.05 -19.54 21.41
N PHE A 267 -4.92 -20.83 21.70
CA PHE A 267 -5.90 -21.85 21.30
C PHE A 267 -7.30 -21.62 21.89
N GLY A 268 -7.42 -20.86 22.98
CA GLY A 268 -8.72 -20.46 23.55
C GLY A 268 -9.56 -19.61 22.59
N LEU A 269 -8.92 -18.92 21.65
CA LEU A 269 -9.57 -18.07 20.65
C LEU A 269 -9.87 -18.78 19.33
N SER A 270 -9.49 -20.05 19.19
CA SER A 270 -9.74 -20.88 18.00
C SER A 270 -11.19 -20.81 17.50
N LYS A 271 -12.16 -20.96 18.41
CA LYS A 271 -13.59 -20.93 18.09
C LYS A 271 -14.03 -19.56 17.58
N LEU A 272 -13.56 -18.48 18.21
CA LEU A 272 -13.83 -17.11 17.77
C LEU A 272 -13.24 -16.86 16.38
N LEU A 273 -11.95 -17.18 16.18
CA LEU A 273 -11.27 -16.96 14.91
C LEU A 273 -11.91 -17.76 13.77
N THR A 274 -12.34 -19.00 14.04
CA THR A 274 -13.08 -19.82 13.09
C THR A 274 -14.45 -19.21 12.75
N GLY A 275 -15.17 -18.68 13.75
CA GLY A 275 -16.43 -17.96 13.53
C GLY A 275 -16.25 -16.67 12.71
N LEU A 276 -15.24 -15.86 13.03
CA LEU A 276 -14.90 -14.65 12.27
C LEU A 276 -14.50 -15.00 10.84
N TYR A 277 -13.75 -16.09 10.65
CA TYR A 277 -13.39 -16.59 9.34
C TYR A 277 -14.64 -16.98 8.54
N ALA A 278 -15.52 -17.80 9.13
CA ALA A 278 -16.74 -18.28 8.49
C ALA A 278 -17.63 -17.11 8.06
N ASN A 279 -17.80 -16.10 8.93
CA ASN A 279 -18.56 -14.90 8.60
C ASN A 279 -17.95 -14.12 7.42
N SER A 280 -16.63 -13.98 7.39
CA SER A 280 -15.93 -13.27 6.31
C SER A 280 -15.99 -14.03 4.98
N TYR A 281 -15.92 -15.37 5.04
CA TYR A 281 -16.03 -16.24 3.87
C TYR A 281 -17.46 -16.31 3.33
N ASP A 282 -18.48 -16.32 4.19
CA ASP A 282 -19.89 -16.27 3.77
C ASP A 282 -20.20 -15.03 2.91
N ILE A 283 -19.59 -13.89 3.24
CA ILE A 283 -19.67 -12.68 2.40
C ILE A 283 -19.09 -12.93 1.00
N ILE A 284 -17.89 -13.51 0.93
CA ILE A 284 -17.27 -13.86 -0.36
C ILE A 284 -18.16 -14.81 -1.17
N TYR A 285 -18.70 -15.84 -0.51
CA TYR A 285 -19.57 -16.82 -1.13
C TYR A 285 -20.87 -16.20 -1.66
N LYS A 286 -21.49 -15.28 -0.91
CA LYS A 286 -22.67 -14.51 -1.36
C LYS A 286 -22.38 -13.67 -2.60
N TYR A 287 -21.24 -12.98 -2.63
CA TYR A 287 -20.82 -12.19 -3.78
C TYR A 287 -20.38 -13.02 -4.99
N ASN A 288 -20.03 -14.29 -4.80
CA ASN A 288 -19.80 -15.19 -5.92
C ASN A 288 -21.10 -15.48 -6.71
N LYS A 289 -22.26 -15.43 -6.02
CA LYS A 289 -23.58 -15.66 -6.63
C LYS A 289 -24.23 -14.38 -7.17
N ILE A 290 -23.97 -13.25 -6.53
CA ILE A 290 -24.57 -11.96 -6.86
C ILE A 290 -23.52 -11.11 -7.55
N ARG A 291 -23.76 -10.74 -8.82
CA ARG A 291 -22.93 -9.71 -9.46
C ARG A 291 -23.07 -8.44 -8.64
N ALA A 292 -21.98 -8.01 -8.07
CA ALA A 292 -21.97 -6.82 -7.26
C ALA A 292 -22.09 -5.56 -8.14
N HIS A 293 -22.94 -4.64 -7.70
CA HIS A 293 -23.43 -3.54 -8.53
C HIS A 293 -22.92 -2.18 -8.06
N LEU A 294 -22.50 -2.09 -6.79
CA LEU A 294 -22.09 -0.85 -6.15
C LEU A 294 -20.56 -0.80 -5.95
N GLU A 295 -20.03 0.38 -5.63
CA GLU A 295 -18.61 0.51 -5.29
C GLU A 295 -18.32 -0.18 -3.95
N GLU A 296 -19.22 0.00 -3.00
CA GLU A 296 -19.19 -0.52 -1.64
C GLU A 296 -19.08 -2.04 -1.63
N ASP A 297 -19.78 -2.71 -2.53
CA ASP A 297 -19.68 -4.16 -2.71
C ASP A 297 -18.26 -4.60 -3.10
N LEU A 298 -17.63 -3.89 -4.05
CA LEU A 298 -16.27 -4.22 -4.51
C LEU A 298 -15.26 -4.02 -3.39
N VAL A 299 -15.40 -2.92 -2.66
CA VAL A 299 -14.53 -2.61 -1.52
C VAL A 299 -14.75 -3.62 -0.40
N CYS A 300 -15.99 -3.99 -0.10
CA CYS A 300 -16.36 -5.02 0.87
C CYS A 300 -15.76 -6.38 0.52
N LEU A 301 -15.90 -6.81 -0.72
CA LEU A 301 -15.31 -8.05 -1.20
C LEU A 301 -13.77 -8.02 -1.12
N THR A 302 -13.15 -6.90 -1.50
CA THR A 302 -11.70 -6.70 -1.42
C THR A 302 -11.18 -6.84 0.00
N VAL A 303 -11.83 -6.19 0.96
CA VAL A 303 -11.48 -6.22 2.38
C VAL A 303 -11.70 -7.62 2.95
N ASN A 304 -12.82 -8.28 2.63
CA ASN A 304 -13.11 -9.62 3.12
C ASN A 304 -12.12 -10.67 2.56
N LEU A 305 -11.63 -10.53 1.32
CA LEU A 305 -10.51 -11.34 0.83
C LEU A 305 -9.25 -11.17 1.67
N GLN A 306 -8.93 -9.94 2.09
CA GLN A 306 -7.78 -9.69 2.97
C GLN A 306 -8.00 -10.27 4.37
N LEU A 307 -9.21 -10.14 4.90
CA LEU A 307 -9.60 -10.63 6.21
C LEU A 307 -9.56 -12.17 6.27
N VAL A 308 -10.18 -12.83 5.29
CA VAL A 308 -10.12 -14.29 5.13
C VAL A 308 -8.68 -14.77 5.03
N ARG A 309 -7.81 -14.08 4.28
CA ARG A 309 -6.38 -14.42 4.23
C ARG A 309 -5.69 -14.32 5.59
N ILE A 310 -6.00 -13.29 6.38
CA ILE A 310 -5.43 -13.10 7.73
C ILE A 310 -5.91 -14.22 8.64
N LEU A 311 -7.22 -14.44 8.70
CA LEU A 311 -7.84 -15.41 9.59
C LEU A 311 -7.45 -16.85 9.20
N TYR A 312 -7.45 -17.18 7.91
CA TYR A 312 -6.98 -18.46 7.37
C TYR A 312 -5.57 -18.79 7.86
N ARG A 313 -4.65 -17.82 7.77
CA ARG A 313 -3.26 -18.04 8.17
C ARG A 313 -3.14 -18.40 9.65
N VAL A 314 -3.97 -17.80 10.50
CA VAL A 314 -3.95 -18.05 11.95
C VAL A 314 -4.68 -19.34 12.30
N THR A 315 -5.86 -19.59 11.74
CA THR A 315 -6.59 -20.85 11.98
C THR A 315 -5.80 -22.05 11.45
N TYR A 316 -5.15 -21.93 10.30
CA TYR A 316 -4.23 -22.94 9.77
C TYR A 316 -3.05 -23.20 10.72
N HIS A 317 -2.44 -22.14 11.27
CA HIS A 317 -1.37 -22.27 12.28
C HIS A 317 -1.84 -23.01 13.54
N GLN A 318 -3.10 -22.83 13.93
CA GLN A 318 -3.73 -23.54 15.04
C GLN A 318 -4.14 -24.99 14.70
N GLY A 319 -3.83 -25.48 13.49
CA GLY A 319 -4.21 -26.83 13.05
C GLY A 319 -5.68 -26.96 12.66
N LEU A 320 -6.43 -25.86 12.59
CA LEU A 320 -7.86 -25.86 12.28
C LEU A 320 -8.06 -25.82 10.77
N ARG A 321 -8.29 -26.99 10.17
CA ARG A 321 -8.75 -27.11 8.78
C ARG A 321 -10.25 -26.84 8.75
N ALA A 322 -10.62 -25.57 8.66
CA ALA A 322 -12.01 -25.19 8.83
C ALA A 322 -12.93 -25.60 7.65
N PHE A 323 -12.41 -25.90 6.45
CA PHE A 323 -13.25 -26.13 5.25
C PHE A 323 -12.64 -27.09 4.21
N ASN A 324 -13.51 -27.52 3.28
CA ASN A 324 -13.14 -28.19 2.04
C ASN A 324 -12.31 -27.24 1.15
N TYR A 325 -11.01 -27.50 1.09
CA TYR A 325 -10.04 -26.72 0.32
C TYR A 325 -10.41 -26.53 -1.14
N ASN A 326 -10.94 -27.57 -1.79
CA ASN A 326 -11.28 -27.53 -3.20
C ASN A 326 -12.44 -26.58 -3.46
N GLN A 327 -13.48 -26.64 -2.62
CA GLN A 327 -14.61 -25.72 -2.73
C GLN A 327 -14.17 -24.27 -2.47
N PHE A 328 -13.40 -24.06 -1.40
CA PHE A 328 -12.89 -22.73 -1.08
C PHE A 328 -12.04 -22.15 -2.21
N TYR A 329 -11.10 -22.92 -2.76
CA TYR A 329 -10.26 -22.50 -3.89
C TYR A 329 -11.11 -22.15 -5.12
N ASN A 330 -12.06 -23.02 -5.48
CA ASN A 330 -12.95 -22.80 -6.62
C ASN A 330 -13.81 -21.56 -6.44
N ASP A 331 -14.32 -21.30 -5.23
CA ASP A 331 -15.06 -20.08 -4.95
C ASP A 331 -14.21 -18.83 -5.20
N ILE A 332 -12.97 -18.80 -4.70
CA ILE A 332 -12.06 -17.66 -4.92
C ILE A 332 -11.69 -17.50 -6.40
N VAL A 333 -11.40 -18.59 -7.11
CA VAL A 333 -11.10 -18.58 -8.56
C VAL A 333 -12.24 -17.96 -9.35
N ASN A 334 -13.47 -18.38 -9.05
CA ASN A 334 -14.68 -17.96 -9.78
C ASN A 334 -15.12 -16.52 -9.49
N LEU A 335 -14.53 -15.85 -8.49
CA LEU A 335 -14.81 -14.44 -8.25
C LEU A 335 -14.44 -13.59 -9.46
N LYS A 336 -15.47 -13.02 -10.08
CA LYS A 336 -15.39 -12.04 -11.16
C LYS A 336 -16.17 -10.81 -10.77
N TYR A 337 -15.63 -9.64 -11.11
CA TYR A 337 -16.25 -8.39 -10.75
C TYR A 337 -16.36 -7.46 -11.96
N GLY A 338 -17.57 -6.95 -12.20
CA GLY A 338 -17.86 -6.00 -13.26
C GLY A 338 -17.72 -4.55 -12.79
N LYS A 339 -17.55 -3.60 -13.72
CA LYS A 339 -17.50 -2.18 -13.37
C LYS A 339 -18.85 -1.71 -12.80
N PRO A 340 -18.91 -1.14 -11.58
CA PRO A 340 -20.12 -0.48 -11.09
C PRO A 340 -20.52 0.69 -11.99
N VAL A 341 -21.83 0.90 -12.19
CA VAL A 341 -22.37 1.90 -13.14
C VAL A 341 -21.84 3.30 -12.85
N ASN A 342 -21.76 3.68 -11.58
CA ASN A 342 -21.44 5.04 -11.14
C ASN A 342 -19.95 5.25 -10.84
N LEU A 343 -19.08 4.26 -11.07
CA LEU A 343 -17.68 4.34 -10.70
C LEU A 343 -16.81 4.82 -11.86
N SER A 344 -16.03 5.88 -11.66
CA SER A 344 -15.08 6.34 -12.68
C SER A 344 -14.06 5.23 -13.01
N MET A 345 -13.66 5.10 -14.27
CA MET A 345 -12.71 4.04 -14.68
C MET A 345 -11.40 4.09 -13.90
N ARG A 346 -10.92 5.29 -13.57
CA ARG A 346 -9.70 5.47 -12.76
C ARG A 346 -9.86 4.92 -11.35
N LYS A 347 -10.98 5.22 -10.68
CA LYS A 347 -11.26 4.72 -9.32
C LYS A 347 -11.51 3.21 -9.34
N TYR A 348 -12.30 2.73 -10.31
CA TYR A 348 -12.55 1.31 -10.54
C TYR A 348 -11.26 0.52 -10.69
N ARG A 349 -10.36 0.91 -11.60
CA ARG A 349 -9.07 0.22 -11.79
C ARG A 349 -8.20 0.18 -10.55
N ARG A 350 -8.21 1.24 -9.73
CA ARG A 350 -7.46 1.28 -8.46
C ARG A 350 -8.00 0.27 -7.45
N VAL A 351 -9.32 0.24 -7.24
CA VAL A 351 -9.96 -0.72 -6.33
C VAL A 351 -9.78 -2.14 -6.88
N LEU A 352 -9.98 -2.34 -8.18
CA LEU A 352 -9.82 -3.62 -8.86
C LEU A 352 -8.39 -4.17 -8.76
N SER A 353 -7.38 -3.31 -8.86
CA SER A 353 -5.97 -3.73 -8.66
C SER A 353 -5.76 -4.24 -7.22
N THR A 354 -6.41 -3.62 -6.23
CA THR A 354 -6.33 -4.05 -4.83
C THR A 354 -7.11 -5.34 -4.58
N PHE A 355 -8.27 -5.48 -5.23
CA PHE A 355 -9.07 -6.70 -5.26
C PHE A 355 -8.25 -7.87 -5.79
N TYR A 356 -7.70 -7.78 -7.00
CA TYR A 356 -6.92 -8.85 -7.60
C TYR A 356 -5.63 -9.13 -6.81
N ALA A 357 -4.95 -8.10 -6.31
CA ALA A 357 -3.81 -8.29 -5.43
C ALA A 357 -4.17 -9.10 -4.17
N SER A 358 -5.39 -8.95 -3.66
CA SER A 358 -5.90 -9.68 -2.50
C SER A 358 -6.36 -11.10 -2.88
N LYS A 359 -7.12 -11.26 -3.97
CA LYS A 359 -7.55 -12.55 -4.56
C LYS A 359 -6.36 -13.47 -4.80
N TYR A 360 -5.37 -13.00 -5.55
CA TYR A 360 -4.23 -13.81 -5.93
C TYR A 360 -3.28 -14.10 -4.77
N ARG A 361 -3.17 -13.19 -3.80
CA ARG A 361 -2.42 -13.46 -2.56
C ARG A 361 -3.09 -14.51 -1.68
N LEU A 362 -4.42 -14.59 -1.69
CA LEU A 362 -5.16 -15.64 -1.02
C LEU A 362 -5.02 -16.97 -1.78
N LEU A 363 -5.21 -16.98 -3.10
CA LEU A 363 -4.99 -18.17 -3.94
C LEU A 363 -3.57 -18.74 -3.77
N ASP A 364 -2.54 -17.90 -3.78
CA ASP A 364 -1.15 -18.33 -3.57
C ASP A 364 -0.93 -18.99 -2.19
N MET A 365 -1.71 -18.58 -1.19
CA MET A 365 -1.64 -19.13 0.17
C MET A 365 -2.37 -20.47 0.30
N VAL A 366 -3.52 -20.63 -0.37
CA VAL A 366 -4.33 -21.86 -0.33
C VAL A 366 -4.02 -22.84 -1.46
N TYR A 367 -3.09 -22.50 -2.34
CA TYR A 367 -2.68 -23.38 -3.43
C TYR A 367 -2.08 -24.69 -2.91
N ASP A 368 -2.69 -25.80 -3.34
CA ASP A 368 -2.35 -27.18 -2.97
C ASP A 368 -2.20 -28.05 -4.23
N ASP A 369 -1.25 -27.68 -5.10
CA ASP A 369 -0.90 -28.36 -6.37
C ASP A 369 -2.03 -28.54 -7.40
N GLN A 370 -3.15 -27.82 -7.25
CA GLN A 370 -4.23 -27.81 -8.23
C GLN A 370 -3.81 -27.16 -9.56
N CYS A 371 -4.50 -27.48 -10.66
CA CYS A 371 -4.26 -26.80 -11.94
C CYS A 371 -4.62 -25.31 -11.83
N PHE A 372 -3.62 -24.44 -11.95
CA PHE A 372 -3.83 -23.00 -11.94
C PHE A 372 -4.20 -22.50 -13.34
N ASN A 373 -5.43 -21.98 -13.48
CA ASN A 373 -5.88 -21.38 -14.73
C ASN A 373 -5.13 -20.06 -15.00
N THR A 374 -4.14 -20.13 -15.87
CA THR A 374 -3.30 -18.97 -16.19
C THR A 374 -4.00 -17.97 -17.10
N ASP A 375 -4.91 -18.43 -17.95
CA ASP A 375 -5.68 -17.54 -18.84
C ASP A 375 -6.61 -16.64 -18.02
N MET A 376 -7.15 -17.15 -16.92
CA MET A 376 -7.87 -16.33 -15.93
C MET A 376 -6.95 -15.24 -15.34
N LEU A 377 -5.72 -15.59 -14.96
CA LEU A 377 -4.75 -14.61 -14.43
C LEU A 377 -4.44 -13.53 -15.46
N ILE A 378 -4.23 -13.91 -16.72
CA ILE A 378 -3.98 -12.97 -17.82
C ILE A 378 -5.17 -12.02 -17.99
N ALA A 379 -6.39 -12.57 -18.03
CA ALA A 379 -7.62 -11.80 -18.17
C ALA A 379 -7.79 -10.81 -17.01
N ASP A 380 -7.65 -11.27 -15.76
CA ASP A 380 -7.77 -10.43 -14.57
C ASP A 380 -6.71 -9.31 -14.54
N ILE A 381 -5.46 -9.63 -14.87
CA ILE A 381 -4.35 -8.67 -14.90
C ILE A 381 -4.55 -7.59 -15.97
N SER A 382 -5.10 -7.96 -17.13
CA SER A 382 -5.35 -7.02 -18.24
C SER A 382 -6.30 -5.87 -17.85
N MET A 383 -7.11 -6.07 -16.80
CA MET A 383 -8.04 -5.06 -16.30
C MET A 383 -7.43 -4.15 -15.20
N CYS A 384 -6.25 -4.50 -14.67
CA CYS A 384 -5.61 -3.79 -13.57
C CYS A 384 -4.90 -2.52 -14.04
N SER A 385 -4.85 -1.50 -13.18
CA SER A 385 -3.83 -0.46 -13.32
C SER A 385 -2.48 -0.96 -12.79
N ASP A 386 -2.41 -1.51 -11.58
CA ASP A 386 -1.15 -1.94 -10.95
C ASP A 386 -0.98 -3.46 -10.98
N PHE A 387 -0.71 -4.02 -12.16
CA PHE A 387 -0.49 -5.47 -12.29
C PHE A 387 0.78 -5.95 -11.59
N TYR A 388 1.82 -5.10 -11.48
CA TYR A 388 2.97 -5.39 -10.63
C TYR A 388 2.55 -5.65 -9.19
N GLY A 389 1.62 -4.84 -8.68
CA GLY A 389 0.99 -5.00 -7.37
C GLY A 389 0.37 -6.38 -7.16
N VAL A 390 -0.21 -6.96 -8.21
CA VAL A 390 -0.80 -8.31 -8.21
C VAL A 390 0.29 -9.37 -8.29
N LEU A 391 1.15 -9.32 -9.31
CA LEU A 391 2.16 -10.34 -9.58
C LEU A 391 3.17 -10.48 -8.45
N LYS A 392 3.61 -9.39 -7.82
CA LYS A 392 4.60 -9.44 -6.73
C LYS A 392 4.14 -10.26 -5.51
N ASN A 393 2.84 -10.50 -5.37
CA ASN A 393 2.27 -11.24 -4.24
C ASN A 393 2.20 -12.75 -4.49
N LEU A 394 2.33 -13.17 -5.75
CA LEU A 394 2.32 -14.57 -6.15
C LEU A 394 3.73 -15.15 -5.94
N LYS A 395 3.91 -16.07 -4.99
CA LYS A 395 5.22 -16.71 -4.74
C LYS A 395 5.23 -18.16 -5.22
N ARG A 396 4.21 -18.92 -4.87
CA ARG A 396 4.07 -20.35 -5.20
C ARG A 396 3.49 -20.52 -6.60
N LEU A 397 2.41 -19.81 -6.91
CA LEU A 397 1.75 -19.85 -8.22
C LEU A 397 2.70 -19.40 -9.34
N LEU A 398 3.51 -18.37 -9.08
CA LEU A 398 4.52 -17.88 -10.01
C LEU A 398 5.61 -18.90 -10.35
N MET A 399 5.77 -19.99 -9.60
CA MET A 399 6.72 -21.07 -9.90
C MET A 399 6.09 -22.20 -10.73
N LYS A 400 4.77 -22.17 -10.92
CA LYS A 400 4.02 -23.18 -11.68
C LYS A 400 3.59 -22.71 -13.07
N LEU A 401 3.58 -21.40 -13.32
CA LEU A 401 3.21 -20.82 -14.62
C LEU A 401 4.19 -21.20 -15.73
N GLU A 402 3.78 -21.66 -16.89
CA GLU A 402 4.74 -21.84 -17.99
C GLU A 402 5.34 -20.49 -18.41
N LEU A 403 6.57 -20.53 -18.92
CA LEU A 403 7.34 -19.33 -19.22
C LEU A 403 6.72 -18.51 -20.36
N ASP A 404 6.18 -19.19 -21.38
CA ASP A 404 5.46 -18.57 -22.48
C ASP A 404 4.23 -17.79 -21.96
N LYS A 405 3.50 -18.35 -21.00
CA LYS A 405 2.35 -17.69 -20.36
C LYS A 405 2.78 -16.49 -19.52
N LEU A 406 3.91 -16.56 -18.82
CA LEU A 406 4.49 -15.40 -18.13
C LEU A 406 4.85 -14.28 -19.10
N ILE A 407 5.40 -14.63 -20.26
CA ILE A 407 5.72 -13.67 -21.32
C ILE A 407 4.43 -13.08 -21.88
N ARG A 408 3.38 -13.89 -22.11
CA ARG A 408 2.05 -13.39 -22.50
C ARG A 408 1.46 -12.44 -21.48
N ILE A 409 1.49 -12.78 -20.18
CA ILE A 409 1.10 -11.86 -19.09
C ILE A 409 1.86 -10.55 -19.23
N GLY A 410 3.17 -10.64 -19.48
CA GLY A 410 4.00 -9.47 -19.67
C GLY A 410 3.57 -8.62 -20.86
N VAL A 411 3.44 -9.23 -22.04
CA VAL A 411 3.01 -8.55 -23.28
C VAL A 411 1.62 -7.95 -23.15
N THR A 412 0.65 -8.68 -22.59
CA THR A 412 -0.72 -8.19 -22.38
C THR A 412 -0.72 -6.98 -21.46
N ALA A 413 -0.02 -7.08 -20.32
CA ALA A 413 0.04 -6.00 -19.34
C ALA A 413 0.67 -4.73 -19.94
N VAL A 414 1.64 -4.91 -20.81
CA VAL A 414 2.32 -3.88 -21.60
C VAL A 414 1.38 -3.20 -22.60
N ASN A 415 0.66 -3.98 -23.39
CA ASN A 415 -0.26 -3.43 -24.39
C ASN A 415 -1.42 -2.68 -23.72
N THR A 416 -1.95 -3.21 -22.61
CA THR A 416 -3.01 -2.54 -21.83
C THR A 416 -2.57 -1.23 -21.19
N CYS A 417 -1.28 -1.05 -20.92
CA CYS A 417 -0.73 0.21 -20.44
C CYS A 417 -0.68 1.28 -21.54
N GLY A 418 -0.23 0.91 -22.74
CA GLY A 418 -0.12 1.83 -23.89
C GLY A 418 -1.45 2.41 -24.35
N ASP A 419 -2.49 1.60 -24.44
CA ASP A 419 -3.82 2.03 -24.94
C ASP A 419 -4.52 3.07 -24.05
N VAL A 420 -4.18 3.10 -22.76
CA VAL A 420 -4.79 4.00 -21.78
C VAL A 420 -4.29 5.43 -21.96
N HIS A 421 -3.07 5.60 -22.45
CA HIS A 421 -2.47 6.90 -22.68
C HIS A 421 -2.80 7.46 -24.07
N CYS A 422 -2.98 6.62 -25.08
CA CYS A 422 -3.37 7.08 -26.43
C CYS A 422 -4.80 7.67 -26.48
N LYS A 423 -5.73 7.17 -25.66
CA LYS A 423 -7.13 7.63 -25.68
C LYS A 423 -7.43 8.85 -24.81
N SER A 424 -6.50 9.30 -23.96
CA SER A 424 -6.71 10.50 -23.13
C SER A 424 -6.15 11.79 -23.74
N GLY A 425 -5.51 11.71 -24.92
CA GLY A 425 -4.82 12.84 -25.56
C GLY A 425 -5.63 13.64 -26.57
N ASN A 426 -6.54 13.00 -27.33
CA ASN A 426 -7.25 13.64 -28.45
C ASN A 426 -8.75 13.33 -28.42
N GLY A 427 -9.41 13.64 -27.31
CA GLY A 427 -10.87 13.69 -27.27
C GLY A 427 -11.35 15.02 -27.84
N ASP A 428 -11.60 15.06 -29.15
CA ASP A 428 -12.24 16.18 -29.84
C ASP A 428 -13.46 16.68 -29.07
N LEU A 429 -13.43 17.97 -28.71
CA LEU A 429 -14.53 18.71 -28.08
C LEU A 429 -15.76 18.86 -29.00
N SER A 430 -15.74 18.32 -30.23
CA SER A 430 -16.84 18.43 -31.19
C SER A 430 -17.92 17.35 -31.06
N ASN A 431 -17.63 16.18 -30.47
CA ASN A 431 -18.61 15.07 -30.40
C ASN A 431 -19.52 15.06 -29.16
N ARG A 432 -19.30 15.96 -28.19
CA ARG A 432 -20.21 16.09 -27.03
C ARG A 432 -21.46 16.96 -27.30
N ALA A 433 -21.51 17.65 -28.44
CA ALA A 433 -22.68 18.43 -28.84
C ALA A 433 -23.70 17.64 -29.68
N SER A 434 -23.31 16.48 -30.24
CA SER A 434 -24.16 15.64 -31.09
C SER A 434 -24.91 14.54 -30.35
N GLU A 435 -24.36 14.00 -29.25
CA GLU A 435 -25.07 12.99 -28.44
C GLU A 435 -26.17 13.59 -27.55
N GLN A 436 -26.04 14.86 -27.13
CA GLN A 436 -27.09 15.55 -26.36
C GLN A 436 -28.27 16.02 -27.24
N ARG A 437 -28.08 16.18 -28.57
CA ARG A 437 -29.15 16.60 -29.49
C ARG A 437 -30.00 15.45 -30.05
N ASN A 438 -29.54 14.21 -29.94
CA ASN A 438 -30.27 13.05 -30.44
C ASN A 438 -31.17 12.39 -29.38
N VAL A 439 -31.00 12.69 -28.10
CA VAL A 439 -31.89 12.21 -27.03
C VAL A 439 -33.13 13.10 -26.90
N ASP A 440 -33.00 14.41 -27.15
CA ASP A 440 -34.12 15.35 -27.06
C ASP A 440 -35.05 15.34 -28.30
N LYS A 441 -34.63 14.74 -29.43
CA LYS A 441 -35.45 14.62 -30.65
C LYS A 441 -36.26 13.32 -30.77
N GLN A 442 -36.03 12.32 -29.92
CA GLN A 442 -36.81 11.05 -29.94
C GLN A 442 -37.93 10.99 -28.90
N GLN A 443 -38.16 12.05 -28.11
CA GLN A 443 -39.25 12.12 -27.13
C GLN A 443 -40.42 13.02 -27.53
N GLU A 444 -40.38 13.73 -28.67
CA GLU A 444 -41.49 14.56 -29.14
C GLU A 444 -42.31 13.96 -30.32
N GLU A 445 -41.91 12.81 -30.87
CA GLU A 445 -42.57 12.23 -32.06
C GLU A 445 -43.48 11.01 -31.79
N ASN A 446 -43.78 10.69 -30.52
CA ASN A 446 -44.62 9.52 -30.17
C ASN A 446 -45.87 9.83 -29.34
N THR A 447 -46.37 11.06 -29.39
CA THR A 447 -47.65 11.45 -28.81
C THR A 447 -48.47 12.23 -29.82
N ASP A 448 -48.87 11.57 -30.90
CA ASP A 448 -50.12 11.86 -31.61
C ASP A 448 -50.31 10.83 -32.72
N GLU A 449 -50.87 9.68 -32.37
CA GLU A 449 -51.75 8.94 -33.29
C GLU A 449 -52.45 7.77 -32.57
N ARG A 450 -53.78 7.91 -32.48
CA ARG A 450 -54.82 6.86 -32.63
C ARG A 450 -55.85 6.83 -31.51
N ARG A 451 -57.01 7.37 -31.87
CA ARG A 451 -58.33 7.06 -31.32
C ARG A 451 -59.17 6.37 -32.40
N VAL A 452 -59.86 5.32 -31.97
CA VAL A 452 -61.10 4.70 -32.51
C VAL A 452 -60.99 3.80 -33.76
N ALA A 453 -61.25 2.50 -33.57
CA ALA A 453 -62.47 1.83 -34.08
C ALA A 453 -62.57 0.36 -33.60
N ASP A 454 -63.82 -0.08 -33.47
CA ASP A 454 -64.37 -1.28 -32.85
C ASP A 454 -63.94 -2.66 -33.39
N GLY A 455 -64.13 -3.68 -32.55
CA GLY A 455 -64.98 -4.82 -32.94
C GLY A 455 -64.38 -6.23 -32.96
N SER A 456 -65.04 -7.12 -32.20
CA SER A 456 -65.19 -8.59 -32.37
C SER A 456 -64.22 -9.58 -31.69
N VAL A 457 -64.66 -10.04 -30.51
CA VAL A 457 -64.93 -11.44 -30.10
C VAL A 457 -64.22 -12.57 -30.87
N SER A 458 -63.42 -13.40 -30.18
CA SER A 458 -63.60 -14.87 -30.14
C SER A 458 -62.79 -15.56 -29.02
N LYS A 459 -63.31 -16.71 -28.58
CA LYS A 459 -63.02 -17.49 -27.36
C LYS A 459 -61.74 -18.34 -27.46
N CYS A 460 -61.06 -18.59 -26.32
CA CYS A 460 -61.06 -19.90 -25.60
C CYS A 460 -59.80 -20.14 -24.72
N LYS A 461 -60.09 -20.32 -23.41
CA LYS A 461 -59.69 -21.41 -22.48
C LYS A 461 -58.23 -21.63 -22.01
N ARG A 462 -58.21 -21.99 -20.70
CA ARG A 462 -57.24 -22.71 -19.86
C ARG A 462 -56.18 -21.88 -19.13
N ASP A 463 -55.83 -22.12 -17.87
CA ASP A 463 -56.38 -22.94 -16.78
C ASP A 463 -55.73 -22.39 -15.49
N GLU A 464 -56.52 -22.21 -14.43
CA GLU A 464 -56.04 -21.88 -13.08
C GLU A 464 -55.67 -23.17 -12.35
N ASN A 465 -54.42 -23.28 -11.86
CA ASN A 465 -54.06 -24.27 -10.84
C ASN A 465 -52.69 -23.93 -10.23
N ALA A 466 -52.67 -23.30 -9.05
CA ALA A 466 -51.58 -23.44 -8.06
C ALA A 466 -51.90 -22.60 -6.80
N GLU A 467 -52.69 -23.13 -5.88
CA GLU A 467 -52.57 -22.79 -4.46
C GLU A 467 -53.26 -23.83 -3.58
N ARG A 468 -52.58 -24.22 -2.49
CA ARG A 468 -52.92 -25.22 -1.46
C ARG A 468 -52.55 -26.67 -1.75
N ASN A 469 -51.40 -27.08 -1.20
CA ASN A 469 -51.35 -28.11 -0.15
C ASN A 469 -49.89 -28.41 0.20
N LEU A 470 -49.49 -28.13 1.46
CA LEU A 470 -48.66 -29.00 2.32
C LEU A 470 -48.24 -28.23 3.59
N GLN A 471 -49.21 -28.09 4.51
CA GLN A 471 -48.96 -28.03 5.95
C GLN A 471 -49.58 -29.29 6.55
N GLN A 472 -48.73 -30.27 6.90
CA GLN A 472 -48.89 -31.23 8.01
C GLN A 472 -47.87 -32.37 7.82
N ALA A 473 -46.83 -32.37 8.64
CA ALA A 473 -46.33 -33.57 9.33
C ALA A 473 -45.14 -33.14 10.21
N MET A 474 -45.03 -33.79 11.38
CA MET A 474 -43.95 -33.71 12.36
C MET A 474 -44.10 -32.65 13.47
N SER A 475 -45.20 -32.77 14.21
CA SER A 475 -45.19 -32.61 15.66
C SER A 475 -44.42 -33.78 16.29
N GLY A 476 -43.36 -33.48 17.03
CA GLY A 476 -42.62 -34.44 17.84
C GLY A 476 -41.83 -33.70 18.91
N GLU A 477 -42.38 -33.68 20.12
CA GLU A 477 -41.80 -33.10 21.33
C GLU A 477 -40.42 -33.67 21.65
N LYS A 478 -39.52 -32.81 22.16
CA LYS A 478 -38.62 -33.16 23.28
C LYS A 478 -37.99 -31.92 23.90
N ASN A 479 -38.10 -31.88 25.23
CA ASN A 479 -37.49 -30.95 26.18
C ASN A 479 -35.96 -30.91 26.05
N GLY A 480 -35.35 -29.75 26.33
CA GLY A 480 -33.89 -29.62 26.44
C GLY A 480 -33.40 -28.18 26.57
N GLU A 481 -33.50 -27.63 27.79
CA GLU A 481 -32.58 -26.68 28.43
C GLU A 481 -31.82 -25.67 27.54
N THR A 482 -32.33 -24.44 27.47
CA THR A 482 -31.52 -23.25 27.14
C THR A 482 -30.77 -22.78 28.38
N MET A 483 -29.50 -23.17 28.50
CA MET A 483 -28.55 -22.57 29.44
C MET A 483 -28.27 -21.11 29.03
N GLY A 484 -29.02 -20.18 29.62
CA GLY A 484 -28.69 -18.75 29.61
C GLY A 484 -27.59 -18.46 30.62
N CYS A 485 -26.39 -18.13 30.14
CA CYS A 485 -25.30 -17.68 31.01
C CYS A 485 -25.50 -16.19 31.35
N THR A 486 -26.23 -15.91 32.42
CA THR A 486 -26.25 -14.58 33.08
C THR A 486 -25.11 -14.51 34.08
N VAL A 487 -24.05 -13.77 33.75
CA VAL A 487 -22.99 -13.44 34.71
C VAL A 487 -23.53 -12.40 35.70
N LYS A 488 -23.98 -12.87 36.87
CA LYS A 488 -24.22 -12.04 38.05
C LYS A 488 -22.88 -11.54 38.59
N MET A 489 -22.65 -10.23 38.54
CA MET A 489 -21.56 -9.60 39.30
C MET A 489 -22.00 -9.42 40.76
N ASN A 490 -21.47 -10.27 41.65
CA ASN A 490 -21.54 -10.05 43.09
C ASN A 490 -20.48 -9.00 43.47
N GLY A 491 -20.94 -7.80 43.82
CA GLY A 491 -20.10 -6.78 44.44
C GLY A 491 -19.97 -7.03 45.94
N SER A 492 -18.89 -7.67 46.35
CA SER A 492 -18.46 -7.71 47.75
C SER A 492 -17.91 -6.33 48.14
N LYS A 493 -18.63 -5.65 49.03
CA LYS A 493 -18.17 -4.46 49.73
C LYS A 493 -17.04 -4.85 50.69
N SER A 494 -15.88 -4.22 50.57
CA SER A 494 -14.98 -4.00 51.71
C SER A 494 -14.66 -2.51 51.83
N LYS A 495 -15.07 -1.93 52.95
CA LYS A 495 -14.68 -0.61 53.44
C LYS A 495 -13.16 -0.60 53.69
N ASN A 496 -12.49 0.50 53.36
CA ASN A 496 -11.77 1.31 54.34
C ASN A 496 -11.22 2.61 53.74
N ASN A 497 -11.05 3.56 54.65
CA ASN A 497 -10.98 5.00 54.52
C ASN A 497 -9.69 5.57 53.91
N GLU A 498 -9.80 6.81 53.42
CA GLU A 498 -9.03 8.03 53.81
C GLU A 498 -8.88 8.97 52.58
N THR A 499 -9.70 10.02 52.46
CA THR A 499 -9.54 11.43 52.90
C THR A 499 -8.60 12.31 52.07
N MET A 500 -9.07 13.57 51.88
CA MET A 500 -8.45 14.76 51.27
C MET A 500 -8.82 14.93 49.78
N GLY A 501 -9.67 15.85 49.33
CA GLY A 501 -10.12 17.14 49.87
C GLY A 501 -9.70 18.24 48.90
N CYS A 502 -10.64 18.85 48.15
CA CYS A 502 -10.83 20.31 48.02
C CYS A 502 -11.83 20.73 46.92
N THR A 503 -12.85 21.43 47.39
CA THR A 503 -13.51 22.65 46.85
C THR A 503 -14.07 22.68 45.41
N VAL A 504 -15.39 22.47 45.36
CA VAL A 504 -16.30 22.98 44.33
C VAL A 504 -16.70 24.42 44.67
N LYS A 505 -16.49 25.36 43.74
CA LYS A 505 -17.18 26.66 43.74
C LYS A 505 -18.52 26.51 43.02
N MET A 506 -19.61 26.75 43.74
CA MET A 506 -20.93 26.96 43.17
C MET A 506 -21.16 28.45 42.89
N ASN A 507 -21.77 28.72 41.75
CA ASN A 507 -22.75 29.79 41.49
C ASN A 507 -23.71 29.14 40.47
N GLY A 508 -25.02 29.08 40.65
CA GLY A 508 -25.92 30.09 41.20
C GLY A 508 -26.92 30.49 40.11
N SER A 509 -27.91 29.62 39.87
CA SER A 509 -29.30 29.88 39.44
C SER A 509 -29.66 30.81 38.26
N LYS A 510 -30.50 30.34 37.31
CA LYS A 510 -31.95 30.66 37.18
C LYS A 510 -32.55 30.09 35.88
N SER A 511 -33.87 30.07 35.89
CA SER A 511 -34.82 29.20 35.18
C SER A 511 -35.30 29.64 33.78
N LYS A 512 -35.92 28.67 33.08
CA LYS A 512 -37.08 28.78 32.17
C LYS A 512 -36.89 29.45 30.79
N ASN A 513 -37.04 28.67 29.70
CA ASN A 513 -38.27 28.60 28.91
C ASN A 513 -38.12 27.64 27.71
N ASN A 514 -39.22 26.96 27.38
CA ASN A 514 -39.42 26.16 26.17
C ASN A 514 -39.60 27.08 24.97
N GLU A 515 -38.80 26.91 23.91
CA GLU A 515 -39.20 27.28 22.54
C GLU A 515 -38.62 26.30 21.51
N THR A 516 -39.49 25.96 20.57
CA THR A 516 -39.34 25.13 19.38
C THR A 516 -38.15 25.51 18.49
N MET A 517 -37.28 24.53 18.18
CA MET A 517 -36.17 24.72 17.22
C MET A 517 -36.68 24.67 15.77
N GLY A 518 -36.84 25.86 15.18
CA GLY A 518 -36.82 26.06 13.74
C GLY A 518 -35.37 26.18 13.24
N TYR A 519 -34.97 25.34 12.28
CA TYR A 519 -33.67 25.44 11.63
C TYR A 519 -33.68 26.56 10.59
N THR A 520 -32.87 27.60 10.79
CA THR A 520 -32.53 28.59 9.76
C THR A 520 -31.15 28.27 9.19
N VAL A 521 -31.10 27.84 7.93
CA VAL A 521 -29.87 27.59 7.18
C VAL A 521 -29.35 28.93 6.65
N LYS A 522 -28.24 29.42 7.20
CA LYS A 522 -27.47 30.55 6.62
C LYS A 522 -26.59 30.03 5.48
N MET A 523 -26.96 30.36 4.25
CA MET A 523 -26.11 30.24 3.06
C MET A 523 -25.13 31.42 3.00
N ASN A 524 -23.84 31.15 3.13
CA ASN A 524 -22.80 32.14 2.80
C ASN A 524 -22.39 31.94 1.33
N GLY A 525 -22.74 32.90 0.49
CA GLY A 525 -22.32 32.98 -0.90
C GLY A 525 -20.86 33.44 -1.01
N SER A 526 -20.02 32.59 -1.60
CA SER A 526 -18.66 32.95 -2.01
C SER A 526 -18.67 33.42 -3.47
N LYS A 527 -18.36 34.70 -3.67
CA LYS A 527 -18.14 35.35 -4.97
C LYS A 527 -17.01 34.65 -5.74
N SER A 528 -17.28 34.29 -6.99
CA SER A 528 -16.30 33.80 -7.96
C SER A 528 -15.38 34.92 -8.43
N LYS A 529 -14.06 34.74 -8.29
CA LYS A 529 -13.06 35.45 -9.10
C LYS A 529 -12.61 34.49 -10.20
N ASN A 530 -12.88 34.86 -11.44
CA ASN A 530 -12.36 34.20 -12.63
C ASN A 530 -10.85 34.44 -12.71
N GLY A 531 -10.08 33.35 -12.69
CA GLY A 531 -8.66 33.31 -13.01
C GLY A 531 -8.40 32.04 -13.81
N SER A 532 -8.03 32.20 -15.08
CA SER A 532 -7.77 31.15 -16.05
C SER A 532 -6.47 30.41 -15.72
N ASP A 533 -6.57 29.23 -15.12
CA ASP A 533 -5.44 28.30 -14.98
C ASP A 533 -5.57 27.16 -15.99
N ALA A 534 -4.72 27.22 -17.02
CA ALA A 534 -4.44 26.11 -17.92
C ALA A 534 -3.74 24.99 -17.12
N THR A 535 -4.52 24.01 -16.68
CA THR A 535 -3.99 22.82 -16.02
C THR A 535 -3.35 21.91 -17.06
N ALA A 536 -2.03 22.01 -17.20
CA ALA A 536 -1.22 21.00 -17.87
C ALA A 536 -1.33 19.68 -17.09
N VAL A 537 -2.15 18.75 -17.59
CA VAL A 537 -2.19 17.37 -17.11
C VAL A 537 -0.83 16.74 -17.42
N LYS A 538 0.04 16.67 -16.40
CA LYS A 538 1.28 15.90 -16.48
C LYS A 538 0.93 14.42 -16.64
N ASN A 539 1.14 13.89 -17.84
CA ASN A 539 1.21 12.46 -18.08
C ASN A 539 2.40 11.91 -17.28
N ASP A 540 2.19 10.83 -16.52
CA ASP A 540 3.23 10.18 -15.71
C ASP A 540 3.71 8.89 -16.40
N PRO A 541 4.65 8.98 -17.37
CA PRO A 541 5.21 7.81 -18.07
C PRO A 541 5.98 6.86 -17.16
N SER A 542 6.23 7.24 -15.89
CA SER A 542 6.95 6.41 -14.93
C SER A 542 6.21 5.12 -14.56
N PHE A 543 4.90 5.09 -14.79
CA PHE A 543 4.04 3.97 -14.41
C PHE A 543 4.25 2.73 -15.30
N ASP A 544 4.38 2.97 -16.60
CA ASP A 544 4.54 1.92 -17.61
C ASP A 544 5.88 1.22 -17.47
N GLU A 545 6.97 1.97 -17.32
CA GLU A 545 8.31 1.42 -17.08
C GLU A 545 8.36 0.45 -15.86
N LYS A 546 7.54 0.68 -14.80
CA LYS A 546 7.73 0.01 -13.46
C LYS A 546 7.41 -1.46 -13.58
N ASN A 547 6.38 -1.65 -14.37
CA ASN A 547 5.76 -2.87 -14.76
C ASN A 547 6.65 -3.68 -15.72
N TYR A 548 7.23 -3.05 -16.75
CA TYR A 548 8.16 -3.70 -17.68
C TYR A 548 9.39 -4.27 -16.96
N VAL A 549 10.03 -3.48 -16.11
CA VAL A 549 11.28 -3.86 -15.42
C VAL A 549 11.09 -5.11 -14.56
N PHE A 550 9.95 -5.23 -13.87
CA PHE A 550 9.69 -6.38 -13.03
C PHE A 550 9.42 -7.64 -13.84
N LEU A 551 8.54 -7.57 -14.85
CA LEU A 551 8.21 -8.72 -15.70
C LEU A 551 9.47 -9.32 -16.30
N ILE A 552 10.37 -8.48 -16.80
CA ILE A 552 11.65 -8.90 -17.35
C ILE A 552 12.57 -9.47 -16.27
N LYS A 553 12.73 -8.77 -15.14
CA LYS A 553 13.54 -9.31 -14.03
C LYS A 553 13.03 -10.66 -13.55
N PHE A 554 11.73 -10.83 -13.52
CA PHE A 554 11.08 -12.04 -13.06
C PHE A 554 11.19 -13.17 -14.09
N ALA A 555 10.84 -12.91 -15.35
CA ALA A 555 11.00 -13.85 -16.46
C ALA A 555 12.44 -14.36 -16.51
N LEU A 556 13.40 -13.44 -16.49
CA LEU A 556 14.82 -13.78 -16.42
C LEU A 556 15.16 -14.57 -15.16
N LYS A 557 14.73 -14.13 -13.97
CA LYS A 557 14.98 -14.87 -12.71
C LYS A 557 14.46 -16.31 -12.76
N ARG A 558 13.31 -16.55 -13.41
CA ARG A 558 12.73 -17.89 -13.51
C ARG A 558 13.48 -18.77 -14.52
N CYS A 559 13.86 -18.22 -15.66
CA CYS A 559 14.74 -18.89 -16.63
C CYS A 559 16.01 -19.42 -15.99
N PHE A 560 16.55 -18.67 -15.04
CA PHE A 560 17.75 -19.06 -14.31
C PHE A 560 17.52 -20.18 -13.28
N LEU A 561 16.27 -20.45 -12.88
CA LEU A 561 15.91 -21.54 -11.98
C LEU A 561 15.62 -22.85 -12.74
N ASP A 562 15.24 -22.77 -14.02
CA ASP A 562 14.94 -23.94 -14.87
C ASP A 562 15.76 -23.90 -16.17
N GLN A 563 16.93 -24.58 -16.15
CA GLN A 563 17.89 -24.54 -17.25
C GLN A 563 17.39 -25.23 -18.52
N ASN A 564 16.51 -26.23 -18.39
CA ASN A 564 16.00 -27.00 -19.54
C ASN A 564 14.97 -26.18 -20.30
N ASP A 565 14.06 -25.51 -19.58
CA ASP A 565 13.07 -24.60 -20.17
C ASP A 565 13.73 -23.38 -20.81
N PHE A 566 14.84 -22.89 -20.24
CA PHE A 566 15.49 -21.70 -20.79
C PHE A 566 15.98 -21.91 -22.23
N LYS A 567 16.62 -23.06 -22.53
CA LYS A 567 17.12 -23.37 -23.88
C LYS A 567 16.00 -23.39 -24.93
N ALA A 568 14.82 -23.92 -24.57
CA ALA A 568 13.67 -23.97 -25.47
C ALA A 568 13.05 -22.57 -25.72
N ASN A 569 13.26 -21.62 -24.83
CA ASN A 569 12.58 -20.32 -24.85
C ASN A 569 13.44 -19.14 -25.30
N VAL A 570 14.76 -19.33 -25.54
CA VAL A 570 15.67 -18.25 -25.97
C VAL A 570 15.13 -17.50 -27.20
N GLU A 571 14.67 -18.21 -28.23
CA GLU A 571 14.17 -17.59 -29.46
C GLU A 571 12.91 -16.73 -29.24
N LEU A 572 12.03 -17.16 -28.32
CA LEU A 572 10.85 -16.38 -27.95
C LEU A 572 11.25 -15.06 -27.27
N TYR A 573 12.31 -15.08 -26.45
CA TYR A 573 12.88 -13.86 -25.85
C TYR A 573 13.52 -12.95 -26.89
N LYS A 574 14.28 -13.52 -27.83
CA LYS A 574 14.89 -12.75 -28.91
C LYS A 574 13.80 -11.97 -29.67
N LYS A 575 12.74 -12.66 -30.06
CA LYS A 575 11.57 -12.05 -30.72
C LYS A 575 10.92 -10.95 -29.86
N PHE A 576 10.67 -11.23 -28.58
CA PHE A 576 10.08 -10.25 -27.65
C PHE A 576 10.94 -8.99 -27.49
N LEU A 577 12.26 -9.13 -27.44
CA LEU A 577 13.19 -8.00 -27.27
C LEU A 577 13.31 -7.14 -28.53
N VAL A 578 13.20 -7.74 -29.72
CA VAL A 578 13.15 -7.02 -31.00
C VAL A 578 11.91 -6.15 -31.07
N ASP A 579 10.75 -6.68 -30.69
CA ASP A 579 9.45 -6.02 -30.88
C ASP A 579 9.23 -4.82 -29.95
N LYS A 580 10.01 -4.66 -28.87
CA LYS A 580 9.70 -3.71 -27.78
C LYS A 580 10.72 -2.56 -27.60
N GLY A 581 11.69 -2.45 -28.49
CA GLY A 581 12.58 -1.29 -28.60
C GLY A 581 13.69 -1.17 -27.54
N PRO A 582 14.61 -0.20 -27.68
CA PRO A 582 15.93 -0.22 -27.02
C PRO A 582 15.91 -0.09 -25.49
N SER A 583 14.95 0.69 -24.96
CA SER A 583 14.77 0.87 -23.51
C SER A 583 14.50 -0.46 -22.79
N LEU A 584 13.74 -1.35 -23.43
CA LEU A 584 13.42 -2.66 -22.88
C LEU A 584 14.63 -3.58 -22.88
N VAL A 585 15.39 -3.56 -23.98
CA VAL A 585 16.66 -4.29 -24.10
C VAL A 585 17.64 -3.85 -23.01
N LEU A 586 17.70 -2.55 -22.68
CA LEU A 586 18.60 -2.02 -21.64
C LEU A 586 18.24 -2.53 -20.23
N LEU A 587 16.93 -2.62 -19.97
CA LEU A 587 16.38 -3.13 -18.71
C LEU A 587 16.59 -4.64 -18.58
N ALA A 588 16.32 -5.39 -19.66
CA ALA A 588 16.63 -6.81 -19.75
C ALA A 588 18.12 -7.06 -19.52
N THR A 589 18.99 -6.29 -20.16
CA THR A 589 20.45 -6.44 -20.01
C THR A 589 20.87 -6.15 -18.57
N SER A 590 20.25 -5.16 -17.93
CA SER A 590 20.50 -4.86 -16.52
C SER A 590 20.09 -5.98 -15.57
N ALA A 591 18.95 -6.61 -15.86
CA ALA A 591 18.39 -7.67 -15.05
C ALA A 591 19.21 -8.95 -15.22
N PHE A 592 19.54 -9.27 -16.47
CA PHE A 592 20.39 -10.39 -16.85
C PHE A 592 21.77 -10.27 -16.18
N ALA A 593 22.46 -9.13 -16.35
CA ALA A 593 23.78 -8.90 -15.76
C ALA A 593 23.80 -9.00 -14.22
N ARG A 594 22.71 -8.63 -13.53
CA ARG A 594 22.63 -8.77 -12.06
C ARG A 594 22.43 -10.22 -11.63
N ASN A 595 21.59 -10.96 -12.34
CA ASN A 595 21.35 -12.37 -12.03
C ASN A 595 22.56 -13.26 -12.43
N MET A 596 23.35 -12.81 -13.41
CA MET A 596 24.61 -13.44 -13.81
C MET A 596 25.68 -13.47 -12.70
N GLU A 597 25.55 -12.67 -11.63
CA GLU A 597 26.50 -12.69 -10.50
C GLU A 597 26.41 -14.00 -9.68
N ASP A 598 25.29 -14.73 -9.75
CA ASP A 598 24.95 -15.80 -8.80
C ASP A 598 24.89 -17.22 -9.43
N LEU A 599 25.22 -17.41 -10.72
CA LEU A 599 24.82 -18.62 -11.47
C LEU A 599 25.92 -19.25 -12.34
N LYS A 600 25.79 -20.57 -12.60
CA LYS A 600 26.55 -21.32 -13.61
C LYS A 600 25.92 -21.11 -15.00
N TYR A 601 26.72 -20.68 -15.96
CA TYR A 601 26.28 -20.31 -17.30
C TYR A 601 26.09 -21.52 -18.24
N THR A 602 25.20 -21.37 -19.23
CA THR A 602 24.99 -22.33 -20.34
C THR A 602 25.08 -21.60 -21.68
N ASP A 603 25.26 -22.31 -22.79
CA ASP A 603 25.39 -21.70 -24.13
C ASP A 603 24.16 -20.88 -24.53
N ALA A 604 22.97 -21.30 -24.11
CA ALA A 604 21.72 -20.56 -24.29
C ALA A 604 21.77 -19.17 -23.63
N HIS A 605 22.47 -19.04 -22.49
CA HIS A 605 22.58 -17.77 -21.77
C HIS A 605 23.49 -16.83 -22.54
N LEU A 606 24.57 -17.35 -23.11
CA LEU A 606 25.50 -16.60 -23.95
C LEU A 606 24.84 -16.17 -25.25
N ASP A 607 24.00 -17.00 -25.85
CA ASP A 607 23.27 -16.69 -27.08
C ASP A 607 22.26 -15.54 -26.87
N LEU A 608 21.41 -15.62 -25.84
CA LEU A 608 20.48 -14.53 -25.52
C LEU A 608 21.21 -13.23 -25.16
N LEU A 609 22.31 -13.34 -24.43
CA LEU A 609 23.15 -12.21 -24.06
C LEU A 609 23.76 -11.55 -25.29
N SER A 610 24.37 -12.34 -26.18
CA SER A 610 24.95 -11.87 -27.44
C SER A 610 23.90 -11.19 -28.31
N PHE A 611 22.70 -11.75 -28.37
CA PHE A 611 21.57 -11.12 -29.05
C PHE A 611 21.19 -9.77 -28.44
N MET A 612 21.13 -9.67 -27.12
CA MET A 612 20.89 -8.41 -26.44
C MET A 612 21.99 -7.37 -26.71
N PHE A 613 23.23 -7.80 -26.95
CA PHE A 613 24.32 -6.91 -27.40
C PHE A 613 24.10 -6.40 -28.80
N VAL A 614 23.69 -7.26 -29.74
CA VAL A 614 23.36 -6.86 -31.11
C VAL A 614 22.28 -5.77 -31.09
N LEU A 615 21.25 -5.93 -30.25
CA LEU A 615 20.20 -4.93 -30.08
C LEU A 615 20.67 -3.61 -29.44
N HIS A 616 21.82 -3.60 -28.75
CA HIS A 616 22.45 -2.41 -28.16
C HIS A 616 23.50 -1.72 -29.04
N LEU A 617 23.82 -2.27 -30.23
CA LEU A 617 24.88 -1.73 -31.08
C LEU A 617 24.63 -0.26 -31.45
N ASN A 618 23.38 0.12 -31.67
CA ASN A 618 22.98 1.49 -32.00
C ASN A 618 23.01 2.44 -30.78
N ASP A 619 23.00 1.89 -29.55
CA ASP A 619 23.04 2.64 -28.29
C ASP A 619 24.41 2.59 -27.59
N ARG A 620 25.47 2.12 -28.26
CA ARG A 620 26.83 2.00 -27.71
C ARG A 620 27.41 3.30 -27.15
N ASN A 621 26.87 4.45 -27.53
CA ASN A 621 27.27 5.74 -26.98
C ASN A 621 26.69 6.02 -25.58
N ASN A 622 25.72 5.23 -25.12
CA ASN A 622 25.17 5.31 -23.78
C ASN A 622 26.14 4.70 -22.74
N ARG A 623 26.56 5.51 -21.75
CA ARG A 623 27.50 5.10 -20.69
C ARG A 623 27.02 3.88 -19.90
N ILE A 624 25.71 3.72 -19.71
CA ILE A 624 25.12 2.57 -19.01
C ILE A 624 25.31 1.29 -19.83
N VAL A 625 25.13 1.39 -21.15
CA VAL A 625 25.38 0.29 -22.10
C VAL A 625 26.85 -0.12 -22.02
N ARG A 626 27.81 0.83 -22.15
CA ARG A 626 29.25 0.54 -22.07
C ARG A 626 29.68 -0.09 -20.74
N LYS A 627 29.14 0.39 -19.60
CA LYS A 627 29.49 -0.17 -18.28
C LYS A 627 28.98 -1.61 -18.13
N LYS A 628 27.80 -1.91 -18.67
CA LYS A 628 27.23 -3.27 -18.65
C LYS A 628 27.90 -4.19 -19.67
N GLU A 629 28.26 -3.66 -20.85
CA GLU A 629 29.05 -4.34 -21.88
C GLU A 629 30.38 -4.84 -21.30
N LYS A 630 31.08 -4.03 -20.51
CA LYS A 630 32.30 -4.46 -19.81
C LYS A 630 32.09 -5.61 -18.82
N VAL A 631 30.99 -5.60 -18.06
CA VAL A 631 30.67 -6.69 -17.11
C VAL A 631 30.40 -8.00 -17.86
N VAL A 632 29.74 -7.90 -19.02
CA VAL A 632 29.42 -9.05 -19.85
C VAL A 632 30.63 -9.56 -20.60
N ILE A 633 31.43 -8.70 -21.24
CA ILE A 633 32.67 -9.11 -21.90
C ILE A 633 33.55 -9.86 -20.90
N ALA A 634 33.69 -9.34 -19.68
CA ALA A 634 34.41 -10.02 -18.62
C ALA A 634 33.80 -11.39 -18.23
N ALA A 635 32.48 -11.56 -18.31
CA ALA A 635 31.82 -12.85 -18.09
C ALA A 635 32.01 -13.82 -19.27
N TYR A 636 32.01 -13.31 -20.51
CA TYR A 636 32.27 -14.09 -21.72
C TYR A 636 33.71 -14.57 -21.77
N ASP A 637 34.68 -13.70 -21.51
CA ASP A 637 36.11 -14.04 -21.47
C ASP A 637 36.40 -15.09 -20.39
N ALA A 638 35.80 -14.95 -19.21
CA ALA A 638 35.91 -15.96 -18.15
C ALA A 638 35.36 -17.33 -18.59
N LEU A 639 34.27 -17.34 -19.37
CA LEU A 639 33.68 -18.58 -19.88
C LEU A 639 34.51 -19.22 -20.99
N ALA A 640 34.99 -18.43 -21.94
CA ALA A 640 35.85 -18.89 -23.04
C ALA A 640 37.14 -19.54 -22.51
N ASN A 641 37.65 -19.03 -21.38
CA ASN A 641 38.85 -19.55 -20.73
C ASN A 641 38.58 -20.73 -19.77
N GLY A 642 37.35 -21.26 -19.72
CA GLY A 642 36.99 -22.37 -18.84
C GLY A 642 36.93 -22.01 -17.35
N GLU A 643 36.99 -20.73 -16.99
CA GLU A 643 36.95 -20.22 -15.62
C GLU A 643 35.51 -20.21 -15.07
N LYS A 644 34.90 -21.40 -14.94
CA LYS A 644 33.50 -21.55 -14.48
C LYS A 644 33.21 -21.03 -13.05
N ILE A 645 34.20 -20.51 -12.30
CA ILE A 645 34.10 -20.31 -10.83
C ILE A 645 34.48 -18.90 -10.34
N ILE A 646 34.93 -17.96 -11.17
CA ILE A 646 35.61 -16.75 -10.64
C ILE A 646 34.68 -15.58 -10.22
N PHE A 647 33.38 -15.59 -10.57
CA PHE A 647 32.52 -14.46 -10.16
C PHE A 647 32.18 -14.42 -8.66
N MET A 648 32.20 -15.55 -7.95
CA MET A 648 31.89 -15.56 -6.50
C MET A 648 33.00 -14.93 -5.62
N LYS A 649 34.27 -14.92 -6.06
CA LYS A 649 35.39 -14.49 -5.19
C LYS A 649 35.64 -12.98 -5.15
N LYS A 650 35.26 -12.23 -6.18
CA LYS A 650 35.66 -10.81 -6.29
C LYS A 650 34.99 -9.90 -5.25
N ARG A 651 33.73 -10.18 -4.86
CA ARG A 651 33.05 -9.45 -3.76
C ARG A 651 33.43 -9.92 -2.37
N VAL A 652 33.74 -11.20 -2.16
CA VAL A 652 34.23 -11.67 -0.84
C VAL A 652 35.59 -11.04 -0.53
N HIS A 653 36.42 -10.80 -1.55
CA HIS A 653 37.68 -10.10 -1.36
C HIS A 653 37.54 -8.57 -1.21
N GLU A 654 36.58 -7.94 -1.90
CA GLU A 654 36.30 -6.50 -1.71
C GLU A 654 35.53 -6.20 -0.40
N SER A 655 34.70 -7.12 0.11
CA SER A 655 34.10 -6.98 1.43
C SER A 655 35.11 -7.25 2.54
N ARG A 656 35.99 -8.26 2.38
CA ARG A 656 37.08 -8.53 3.34
C ARG A 656 38.16 -7.45 3.36
N LYS A 657 38.45 -6.77 2.24
CA LYS A 657 39.36 -5.60 2.26
C LYS A 657 38.79 -4.41 3.03
N SER A 658 37.47 -4.30 3.16
CA SER A 658 36.85 -3.28 4.03
C SER A 658 36.85 -3.65 5.52
N GLU A 659 37.07 -4.93 5.83
CA GLU A 659 37.09 -5.48 7.19
C GLU A 659 38.53 -5.63 7.73
N VAL A 660 39.51 -5.88 6.84
CA VAL A 660 40.95 -5.91 7.15
C VAL A 660 41.58 -4.50 7.20
N LEU A 661 40.86 -3.45 6.78
CA LEU A 661 41.20 -2.05 7.08
C LEU A 661 40.48 -1.52 8.35
N ARG A 662 39.88 -2.42 9.14
CA ARG A 662 39.19 -2.11 10.41
C ARG A 662 39.60 -3.04 11.57
N ILE A 663 40.65 -3.84 11.39
CA ILE A 663 41.49 -4.40 12.47
C ILE A 663 42.80 -3.63 12.38
#